data_AF-A0A2F0AQI6-F1
#
_entry.id   AF-A0A2F0AQI6-F1
#
_cell.length_a   1.000
_cell.length_b   1.000
_cell.length_c   1.000
_cell.angle_alpha   90.00
_cell.angle_beta   90.00
_cell.angle_gamma   90.00
#
_symmetry.space_group_name_H-M   'P 1'
#
loop_
_entity.id
_entity.type
_entity.pdbx_description
1 polymer ?
#
loop_
_entity_poly.entity_id
_entity_poly.type
_entity_poly.pdbx_seq_one_letter_code
_entity_poly.pdbx_strand_id
1 'polypeptide(L)'
;MFGTPGAVAVLWSVEVESKMTYRRATVYLNRWADIAIMSFIIMLVSLGQAVADPGDGYAIITSRDTILGQHQCHARCDVDADCPDQQRCITVDDLGSMCLAGRAEDPAPTGWSGCEADMVCAVETVCIRKAAPQQIQAFVDHKRARGFDVHLVDETVWGGGDGDGAADNIRAWLQANYIGLNLRYVLLIGDPRTTGDVPMRGTRPANNAHQDWADNPTVFTDFYFAELDGNWDLDGDGLLGEYVADVARIQDGSPASMHRDSLADDMGQGGANRDAEVAVGRIPFYGDVDALDHILLKTMAYENAPADSIAWRRSALLAAEGQHRAFFGELIRTEILEPNDFASYRIYDVHDCWDDELNEDVECRSPIDGVPEFLHCNPANVGVGLTESTPGFVSWLTHGSGRGAQAVMNLGDARALSDERPFFTFQASCSNAQPTVTENLAYELLKNGAIGTVAATTISHGPGAPMPSLRFDAGNAGMAYNFAERLITEGMTAGEALADLRRDVDVSNRWWYWKNYLTFNLWGDPSLGLDSHAQLIEPIPVDAGAEPDPIDGGLLSDAADMTVSSADAGVTNVDMAGVETDSAALIDSAIDAIADAHEPISDGGIGDARPNTGAMDASMDSGQTSNSSSQGCMSVPGLGNRSPMGLLVCLVCGFYLLRRRRFWRRYT
;
A
#
# COMPACT_ATOMS: atom_id res chain seq x y z
N MET A 1 51.70 18.30 26.55
CA MET A 1 52.95 18.70 25.87
C MET A 1 53.02 17.97 24.54
N PHE A 2 53.28 18.72 23.48
CA PHE A 2 53.11 18.44 22.06
C PHE A 2 53.77 17.16 21.51
N GLY A 3 53.21 16.64 20.40
CA GLY A 3 53.99 15.91 19.40
C GLY A 3 53.20 14.93 18.52
N THR A 4 52.68 15.42 17.39
CA THR A 4 52.25 14.62 16.22
C THR A 4 53.41 13.84 15.57
N PRO A 5 53.15 12.73 14.86
CA PRO A 5 54.06 12.24 13.83
C PRO A 5 53.49 12.43 12.42
N GLY A 6 54.26 13.12 11.59
CA GLY A 6 54.01 13.34 10.17
C GLY A 6 54.35 12.13 9.30
N ALA A 7 53.70 12.10 8.13
CA ALA A 7 53.89 11.13 7.07
C ALA A 7 55.26 11.27 6.39
N VAL A 8 55.92 10.12 6.17
CA VAL A 8 57.15 10.00 5.39
C VAL A 8 56.77 9.75 3.93
N ALA A 9 57.06 10.72 3.06
CA ALA A 9 57.02 10.54 1.61
C ALA A 9 58.35 9.96 1.11
N VAL A 10 58.31 8.76 0.52
CA VAL A 10 59.45 8.14 -0.16
C VAL A 10 59.43 8.57 -1.63
N LEU A 11 60.37 9.43 -2.01
CA LEU A 11 60.64 9.81 -3.39
C LEU A 11 61.59 8.78 -4.03
N TRP A 12 61.14 8.07 -5.06
CA TRP A 12 62.02 7.40 -6.02
C TRP A 12 62.25 8.33 -7.21
N SER A 13 63.50 8.71 -7.41
CA SER A 13 64.00 9.38 -8.61
C SER A 13 64.08 8.36 -9.76
N VAL A 14 63.42 8.65 -10.87
CA VAL A 14 63.72 8.03 -12.17
C VAL A 14 64.19 9.14 -13.10
N GLU A 15 65.49 9.14 -13.38
CA GLU A 15 66.07 9.89 -14.49
C GLU A 15 65.56 9.29 -15.82
N VAL A 16 64.99 10.12 -16.68
CA VAL A 16 64.80 9.80 -18.10
C VAL A 16 65.36 10.94 -18.93
N GLU A 17 66.44 10.64 -19.63
CA GLU A 17 67.05 11.51 -20.63
C GLU A 17 66.16 11.70 -21.87
N SER A 18 65.97 12.98 -22.21
CA SER A 18 66.02 13.57 -23.55
C SER A 18 64.87 13.36 -24.57
N LYS A 19 64.37 14.53 -25.00
CA LYS A 19 63.75 14.89 -26.30
C LYS A 19 62.37 14.30 -26.65
N MET A 20 61.29 15.08 -26.42
CA MET A 20 60.20 15.29 -27.40
C MET A 20 59.20 16.40 -27.01
N THR A 21 59.14 17.44 -27.85
CA THR A 21 57.97 18.22 -28.31
C THR A 21 57.01 18.94 -27.32
N TYR A 22 57.09 20.26 -27.35
CA TYR A 22 56.36 21.32 -26.61
C TYR A 22 54.83 21.44 -26.87
N ARG A 23 54.15 20.41 -27.43
CA ARG A 23 52.70 20.46 -27.73
C ARG A 23 51.80 19.60 -26.83
N ARG A 24 52.35 18.93 -25.82
CA ARG A 24 51.57 18.14 -24.84
C ARG A 24 51.37 18.81 -23.47
N ALA A 25 52.03 19.93 -23.19
CA ALA A 25 51.93 20.61 -21.89
C ALA A 25 50.57 21.31 -21.68
N THR A 26 49.92 21.80 -22.74
CA THR A 26 48.65 22.55 -22.64
C THR A 26 47.44 21.65 -22.31
N VAL A 27 47.47 20.37 -22.71
CA VAL A 27 46.39 19.40 -22.42
C VAL A 27 46.44 18.92 -20.97
N TYR A 28 47.61 18.90 -20.34
CA TYR A 28 47.73 18.55 -18.93
C TYR A 28 47.28 19.70 -18.02
N LEU A 29 47.60 20.96 -18.33
CA LEU A 29 47.20 22.10 -17.51
C LEU A 29 45.66 22.31 -17.43
N ASN A 30 44.93 22.03 -18.52
CA ASN A 30 43.46 22.12 -18.50
C ASN A 30 42.80 21.02 -17.65
N ARG A 31 43.34 19.80 -17.64
CA ARG A 31 42.82 18.72 -16.78
C ARG A 31 43.01 19.01 -15.29
N TRP A 32 44.09 19.69 -14.90
CA TRP A 32 44.29 20.08 -13.50
C TRP A 32 43.37 21.21 -13.07
N ALA A 33 43.02 22.14 -13.99
CA ALA A 33 42.01 23.15 -13.73
C ALA A 33 40.61 22.56 -13.58
N ASP A 34 40.22 21.59 -14.43
CA ASP A 34 38.93 20.91 -14.34
C ASP A 34 38.80 20.07 -13.05
N ILE A 35 39.89 19.41 -12.64
CA ILE A 35 39.94 18.66 -11.37
C ILE A 35 39.87 19.62 -10.17
N ALA A 36 40.54 20.77 -10.23
CA ALA A 36 40.49 21.76 -9.15
C ALA A 36 39.11 22.42 -9.05
N ILE A 37 38.45 22.71 -10.17
CA ILE A 37 37.08 23.25 -10.20
C ILE A 37 36.08 22.21 -9.67
N MET A 38 36.19 20.94 -10.08
CA MET A 38 35.36 19.88 -9.50
C MET A 38 35.60 19.70 -8.00
N SER A 39 36.85 19.76 -7.55
CA SER A 39 37.18 19.66 -6.13
C SER A 39 36.65 20.85 -5.32
N PHE A 40 36.64 22.05 -5.92
CA PHE A 40 36.10 23.27 -5.30
C PHE A 40 34.56 23.27 -5.26
N ILE A 41 33.90 22.72 -6.29
CA ILE A 41 32.43 22.52 -6.31
C ILE A 41 32.04 21.47 -5.26
N ILE A 42 32.79 20.37 -5.14
CA ILE A 42 32.57 19.36 -4.09
C ILE A 42 32.78 19.99 -2.70
N MET A 43 33.79 20.85 -2.52
CA MET A 43 34.01 21.57 -1.27
C MET A 43 32.90 22.57 -0.93
N LEU A 44 32.37 23.29 -1.92
CA LEU A 44 31.25 24.23 -1.73
C LEU A 44 29.93 23.50 -1.42
N VAL A 45 29.68 22.34 -2.04
CA VAL A 45 28.55 21.45 -1.69
C VAL A 45 28.71 20.87 -0.28
N SER A 46 29.95 20.68 0.19
CA SER A 46 30.24 20.21 1.55
C SER A 46 30.19 21.31 2.62
N LEU A 47 30.11 22.58 2.22
CA LEU A 47 30.01 23.75 3.11
C LEU A 47 28.59 24.35 3.14
N GLY A 48 27.66 23.82 2.34
CA GLY A 48 26.24 23.95 2.64
C GLY A 48 26.00 23.30 4.00
N GLN A 49 25.34 24.01 4.91
CA GLN A 49 24.86 23.44 6.16
C GLN A 49 24.27 22.06 5.85
N ALA A 50 24.55 21.07 6.71
CA ALA A 50 23.83 19.80 6.67
C ALA A 50 22.34 20.12 6.85
N VAL A 51 21.65 20.43 5.75
CA VAL A 51 20.20 20.33 5.67
C VAL A 51 20.00 18.86 5.91
N ALA A 52 19.48 18.52 7.09
CA ALA A 52 19.07 17.16 7.39
C ALA A 52 18.31 16.67 6.15
N ASP A 53 18.78 15.58 5.55
CA ASP A 53 18.11 14.99 4.40
C ASP A 53 16.66 14.79 4.85
N PRO A 54 15.67 15.47 4.24
CA PRO A 54 14.29 15.31 4.66
C PRO A 54 14.01 13.82 4.56
N GLY A 55 13.67 13.22 5.69
CA GLY A 55 13.37 11.79 5.75
C GLY A 55 12.31 11.45 4.70
N ASP A 56 12.17 10.16 4.40
CA ASP A 56 11.15 9.73 3.44
C ASP A 56 9.77 10.29 3.85
N GLY A 57 9.05 10.87 2.88
CA GLY A 57 7.74 11.43 3.12
C GLY A 57 6.72 10.32 3.39
N TYR A 58 5.82 10.57 4.35
CA TYR A 58 4.78 9.66 4.76
C TYR A 58 3.44 10.40 4.86
N ALA A 59 2.53 10.15 3.93
CA ALA A 59 1.20 10.74 3.98
C ALA A 59 0.21 9.81 4.69
N ILE A 60 -0.58 10.35 5.62
CA ILE A 60 -1.78 9.71 6.15
C ILE A 60 -2.97 10.45 5.54
N ILE A 61 -3.65 9.81 4.60
CA ILE A 61 -4.87 10.34 3.99
C ILE A 61 -6.06 9.80 4.78
N THR A 62 -6.88 10.71 5.29
CA THR A 62 -8.03 10.35 6.10
C THR A 62 -9.17 11.35 5.90
N SER A 63 -10.22 11.23 6.70
CA SER A 63 -11.29 12.21 6.79
C SER A 63 -11.29 12.93 8.13
N ARG A 64 -11.88 14.13 8.16
CA ARG A 64 -12.08 14.89 9.39
C ARG A 64 -12.99 14.15 10.35
N ASP A 65 -13.98 13.41 9.84
CA ASP A 65 -14.85 12.52 10.61
C ASP A 65 -14.09 11.36 11.24
N THR A 66 -13.07 10.84 10.58
CA THR A 66 -12.20 9.83 11.16
C THR A 66 -11.36 10.43 12.28
N ILE A 67 -10.82 11.65 12.12
CA ILE A 67 -9.96 12.29 13.12
C ILE A 67 -10.76 12.76 14.34
N LEU A 68 -11.88 13.45 14.13
CA LEU A 68 -12.62 14.15 15.17
C LEU A 68 -13.87 13.38 15.65
N GLY A 69 -14.15 12.23 15.05
CA GLY A 69 -15.33 11.39 15.31
C GLY A 69 -16.46 11.67 14.32
N GLN A 70 -17.16 10.61 13.90
CA GLN A 70 -18.27 10.71 12.94
C GLN A 70 -19.33 11.68 13.47
N HIS A 71 -19.66 12.70 12.68
CA HIS A 71 -20.67 13.69 13.07
C HIS A 71 -21.94 13.60 12.22
N GLN A 72 -23.02 14.12 12.77
CA GLN A 72 -24.32 14.20 12.12
C GLN A 72 -24.97 15.54 12.42
N CYS A 73 -25.64 16.07 11.41
CA CYS A 73 -26.40 17.31 11.48
C CYS A 73 -27.89 16.98 11.49
N HIS A 74 -28.58 17.33 12.57
CA HIS A 74 -30.02 17.12 12.72
C HIS A 74 -30.74 18.46 12.81
N ALA A 75 -31.90 18.60 12.17
CA ALA A 75 -32.70 19.82 12.28
C ALA A 75 -33.10 20.06 13.74
N ARG A 76 -33.04 21.32 14.21
CA ARG A 76 -33.63 21.68 15.51
C ARG A 76 -35.14 21.54 15.46
N CYS A 77 -35.73 21.23 16.60
CA CYS A 77 -37.18 21.15 16.75
C CYS A 77 -37.60 21.57 18.16
N ASP A 78 -38.80 22.10 18.28
CA ASP A 78 -39.47 22.30 19.57
C ASP A 78 -40.55 21.24 19.77
N VAL A 79 -41.17 20.78 18.68
CA VAL A 79 -42.23 19.75 18.66
C VAL A 79 -42.05 18.78 17.50
N ASP A 80 -42.71 17.61 17.56
CA ASP A 80 -42.66 16.60 16.49
C ASP A 80 -43.12 17.14 15.12
N ALA A 81 -43.99 18.15 15.09
CA ALA A 81 -44.48 18.77 13.86
C ALA A 81 -43.41 19.56 13.10
N ASP A 82 -42.28 19.88 13.74
CA ASP A 82 -41.15 20.56 13.11
C ASP A 82 -40.26 19.59 12.33
N CYS A 83 -40.44 18.28 12.54
CA CYS A 83 -39.60 17.25 11.96
C CYS A 83 -40.16 16.70 10.64
N PRO A 84 -39.29 16.32 9.68
CA PRO A 84 -39.68 15.58 8.48
C PRO A 84 -40.47 14.31 8.78
N ASP A 85 -41.27 13.86 7.81
CA ASP A 85 -42.05 12.62 7.94
C ASP A 85 -41.15 11.46 8.41
N GLN A 86 -41.62 10.70 9.41
CA GLN A 86 -40.91 9.58 10.07
C GLN A 86 -39.78 9.97 11.05
N GLN A 87 -39.59 11.25 11.34
CA GLN A 87 -38.73 11.72 12.42
C GLN A 87 -39.55 12.28 13.59
N ARG A 88 -38.90 12.42 14.75
CA ARG A 88 -39.48 12.96 15.97
C ARG A 88 -38.54 13.91 16.66
N CYS A 89 -39.12 14.80 17.44
CA CYS A 89 -38.37 15.75 18.21
C CYS A 89 -37.90 15.13 19.52
N ILE A 90 -36.59 14.89 19.63
CA ILE A 90 -35.96 14.25 20.78
C ILE A 90 -35.02 15.25 21.44
N THR A 91 -35.21 15.49 22.73
CA THR A 91 -34.27 16.26 23.55
C THR A 91 -33.13 15.34 23.98
N VAL A 92 -31.91 15.71 23.59
CA VAL A 92 -30.68 15.09 24.08
C VAL A 92 -30.09 16.03 25.12
N ASP A 93 -29.80 15.49 26.31
CA ASP A 93 -29.25 16.26 27.42
C ASP A 93 -28.00 17.04 26.97
N ASP A 94 -27.92 18.32 27.38
CA ASP A 94 -26.87 19.28 27.04
C ASP A 94 -26.74 19.68 25.55
N LEU A 95 -27.43 19.01 24.62
CA LEU A 95 -27.38 19.28 23.17
C LEU A 95 -28.66 19.94 22.62
N GLY A 96 -29.77 19.85 23.38
CA GLY A 96 -31.07 20.40 23.01
C GLY A 96 -31.94 19.44 22.20
N SER A 97 -33.01 19.97 21.62
CA SER A 97 -34.00 19.19 20.87
C SER A 97 -33.70 19.14 19.38
N MET A 98 -33.72 17.95 18.80
CA MET A 98 -33.44 17.73 17.38
C MET A 98 -34.30 16.61 16.77
N CYS A 99 -34.44 16.64 15.45
CA CYS A 99 -35.19 15.66 14.69
C CYS A 99 -34.37 14.40 14.45
N LEU A 100 -34.81 13.29 15.04
CA LEU A 100 -34.16 11.98 14.90
C LEU A 100 -35.14 10.95 14.35
N ALA A 101 -34.63 9.94 13.63
CA ALA A 101 -35.41 8.80 13.20
C ALA A 101 -35.77 7.93 14.41
N GLY A 102 -37.07 7.72 14.69
CA GLY A 102 -37.49 6.86 15.79
C GLY A 102 -38.97 6.91 16.14
N ARG A 103 -39.42 5.90 16.89
CA ARG A 103 -40.72 5.85 17.58
C ARG A 103 -40.65 6.64 18.90
N ALA A 104 -41.81 6.88 19.52
CA ALA A 104 -41.95 7.60 20.80
C ALA A 104 -41.07 7.10 21.96
N GLU A 105 -40.65 5.85 21.84
CA GLU A 105 -40.06 5.02 22.88
C GLU A 105 -38.61 4.63 22.56
N ASP A 106 -38.08 5.11 21.44
CA ASP A 106 -36.67 4.91 21.10
C ASP A 106 -35.80 5.80 22.00
N PRO A 107 -34.79 5.25 22.68
CA PRO A 107 -33.91 6.02 23.54
C PRO A 107 -33.10 7.03 22.72
N ALA A 108 -32.71 8.13 23.36
CA ALA A 108 -31.76 9.07 22.79
C ALA A 108 -30.48 8.34 22.32
N PRO A 109 -29.82 8.81 21.24
CA PRO A 109 -28.58 8.21 20.77
C PRO A 109 -27.57 8.13 21.92
N THR A 110 -27.16 6.92 22.28
CA THR A 110 -26.11 6.73 23.30
C THR A 110 -24.73 6.82 22.65
N GLY A 111 -23.75 7.37 23.36
CA GLY A 111 -22.38 7.52 22.85
C GLY A 111 -22.17 8.68 21.88
N TRP A 112 -23.14 9.61 21.78
CA TRP A 112 -23.02 10.85 21.04
C TRP A 112 -22.80 12.04 21.98
N SER A 113 -22.03 13.01 21.53
CA SER A 113 -21.72 14.26 22.24
C SER A 113 -21.84 15.45 21.30
N GLY A 114 -21.77 16.67 21.83
CA GLY A 114 -21.76 17.87 21.00
C GLY A 114 -20.53 17.93 20.10
N CYS A 115 -20.71 18.44 18.90
CA CYS A 115 -19.60 18.68 17.99
C CYS A 115 -18.65 19.76 18.52
N GLU A 116 -17.37 19.63 18.17
CA GLU A 116 -16.36 20.66 18.40
C GLU A 116 -16.61 21.89 17.50
N ALA A 117 -15.99 23.03 17.83
CA ALA A 117 -16.23 24.29 17.12
C ALA A 117 -15.87 24.25 15.62
N ASP A 118 -15.01 23.31 15.24
CA ASP A 118 -14.52 23.10 13.88
C ASP A 118 -15.34 22.07 13.08
N MET A 119 -16.37 21.46 13.70
CA MET A 119 -17.42 20.70 13.03
C MET A 119 -18.66 21.58 12.90
N VAL A 120 -18.92 22.08 11.69
CA VAL A 120 -19.98 23.06 11.47
C VAL A 120 -21.10 22.45 10.64
N CYS A 121 -22.27 22.30 11.24
CA CYS A 121 -23.50 22.04 10.51
C CYS A 121 -24.16 23.35 10.04
N ALA A 122 -25.09 23.24 9.08
CA ALA A 122 -25.86 24.39 8.61
C ALA A 122 -26.59 25.11 9.77
N VAL A 123 -26.83 26.41 9.60
CA VAL A 123 -27.62 27.20 10.56
C VAL A 123 -28.97 26.50 10.80
N GLU A 124 -29.44 26.50 12.06
CA GLU A 124 -30.68 25.82 12.51
C GLU A 124 -30.60 24.30 12.70
N THR A 125 -29.41 23.71 12.64
CA THR A 125 -29.20 22.31 13.01
C THR A 125 -28.51 22.18 14.38
N VAL A 126 -28.58 20.98 14.94
CA VAL A 126 -27.75 20.52 16.06
C VAL A 126 -26.74 19.54 15.50
N CYS A 127 -25.46 19.79 15.79
CA CYS A 127 -24.38 18.88 15.44
C CYS A 127 -24.10 17.95 16.61
N ILE A 128 -24.14 16.64 16.34
CA ILE A 128 -23.74 15.60 17.30
C ILE A 128 -22.61 14.77 16.69
N ARG A 129 -21.68 14.28 17.52
CA ARG A 129 -20.58 13.41 17.10
C ARG A 129 -20.39 12.18 17.99
N LYS A 130 -19.88 11.11 17.41
CA LYS A 130 -19.32 9.96 18.16
C LYS A 130 -17.96 10.32 18.75
N ALA A 131 -17.47 9.44 19.62
CA ALA A 131 -16.09 9.51 20.10
C ALA A 131 -15.09 9.53 18.92
N ALA A 132 -13.99 10.24 19.13
CA ALA A 132 -12.87 10.31 18.19
C ALA A 132 -11.81 9.24 18.55
N PRO A 133 -11.08 8.70 17.57
CA PRO A 133 -9.86 7.91 17.82
C PRO A 133 -8.82 8.74 18.56
N GLN A 134 -8.17 8.12 19.55
CA GLN A 134 -7.18 8.78 20.41
C GLN A 134 -5.75 8.56 19.91
N GLN A 135 -5.53 7.58 19.02
CA GLN A 135 -4.19 7.11 18.67
C GLN A 135 -3.65 7.66 17.35
N ILE A 136 -4.46 8.40 16.56
CA ILE A 136 -4.00 8.97 15.28
C ILE A 136 -2.81 9.92 15.49
N GLN A 137 -2.90 10.85 16.46
CA GLN A 137 -1.80 11.78 16.71
C GLN A 137 -0.58 11.07 17.31
N ALA A 138 -0.78 10.11 18.21
CA ALA A 138 0.31 9.30 18.76
C ALA A 138 1.03 8.51 17.65
N PHE A 139 0.29 8.00 16.68
CA PHE A 139 0.84 7.32 15.52
C PHE A 139 1.62 8.25 14.59
N VAL A 140 1.12 9.48 14.33
CA VAL A 140 1.86 10.53 13.61
C VAL A 140 3.19 10.83 14.30
N ASP A 141 3.17 11.05 15.61
CA ASP A 141 4.36 11.36 16.39
C ASP A 141 5.34 10.17 16.43
N HIS A 142 4.81 8.95 16.50
CA HIS A 142 5.59 7.73 16.41
C HIS A 142 6.34 7.63 15.06
N LYS A 143 5.66 7.89 13.93
CA LYS A 143 6.29 7.87 12.61
C LYS A 143 7.33 8.96 12.45
N ARG A 144 7.08 10.17 12.96
CA ARG A 144 8.08 11.26 13.01
C ARG A 144 9.31 10.87 13.84
N ALA A 145 9.11 10.23 14.99
CA ALA A 145 10.21 9.75 15.82
C ALA A 145 11.07 8.67 15.14
N ARG A 146 10.52 7.99 14.11
CA ARG A 146 11.23 7.02 13.27
C ARG A 146 11.89 7.67 12.04
N GLY A 147 11.83 8.99 11.92
CA GLY A 147 12.52 9.77 10.89
C GLY A 147 11.69 10.03 9.63
N PHE A 148 10.39 9.76 9.61
CA PHE A 148 9.53 10.12 8.49
C PHE A 148 9.11 11.60 8.55
N ASP A 149 9.00 12.26 7.39
CA ASP A 149 8.27 13.52 7.27
C ASP A 149 6.78 13.21 7.11
N VAL A 150 6.01 13.36 8.20
CA VAL A 150 4.63 12.88 8.27
C VAL A 150 3.63 14.00 8.02
N HIS A 151 2.79 13.80 7.00
CA HIS A 151 1.69 14.67 6.60
C HIS A 151 0.34 14.00 6.90
N LEU A 152 -0.43 14.56 7.82
CA LEU A 152 -1.82 14.17 8.07
C LEU A 152 -2.74 15.03 7.21
N VAL A 153 -3.51 14.42 6.31
CA VAL A 153 -4.23 15.10 5.23
C VAL A 153 -5.70 14.67 5.25
N ASP A 154 -6.60 15.62 5.46
CA ASP A 154 -8.06 15.43 5.43
C ASP A 154 -8.69 16.10 4.19
N GLU A 155 -10.01 15.98 4.04
CA GLU A 155 -10.78 16.51 2.91
C GLU A 155 -10.65 18.01 2.72
N THR A 156 -10.28 18.75 3.77
CA THR A 156 -10.03 20.20 3.65
C THR A 156 -8.76 20.50 2.84
N VAL A 157 -7.88 19.50 2.72
CA VAL A 157 -6.62 19.58 1.98
C VAL A 157 -6.69 18.84 0.64
N TRP A 158 -7.23 17.62 0.61
CA TRP A 158 -7.32 16.84 -0.63
C TRP A 158 -8.56 17.15 -1.49
N GLY A 159 -9.54 17.90 -0.97
CA GLY A 159 -10.63 18.50 -1.77
C GLY A 159 -12.03 17.94 -1.54
N GLY A 160 -12.18 16.89 -0.73
CA GLY A 160 -13.49 16.31 -0.38
C GLY A 160 -14.20 15.63 -1.54
N GLY A 161 -15.50 15.37 -1.37
CA GLY A 161 -16.34 14.69 -2.35
C GLY A 161 -16.82 13.32 -1.84
N ASP A 162 -17.52 12.59 -2.71
CA ASP A 162 -18.09 11.28 -2.41
C ASP A 162 -17.63 10.25 -3.45
N GLY A 163 -17.50 8.99 -3.03
CA GLY A 163 -17.23 7.85 -3.91
C GLY A 163 -16.08 8.08 -4.89
N ASP A 164 -16.35 7.88 -6.17
CA ASP A 164 -15.37 8.04 -7.24
C ASP A 164 -14.75 9.47 -7.28
N GLY A 165 -15.54 10.50 -7.01
CA GLY A 165 -15.05 11.89 -6.96
C GLY A 165 -14.08 12.13 -5.80
N ALA A 166 -14.32 11.52 -4.63
CA ALA A 166 -13.38 11.58 -3.51
C ALA A 166 -12.07 10.84 -3.85
N ALA A 167 -12.15 9.66 -4.48
CA ALA A 167 -10.97 8.93 -4.93
C ALA A 167 -10.14 9.73 -5.95
N ASP A 168 -10.79 10.40 -6.90
CA ASP A 168 -10.10 11.24 -7.89
C ASP A 168 -9.43 12.45 -7.24
N ASN A 169 -10.08 13.09 -6.27
CA ASN A 169 -9.52 14.22 -5.53
C ASN A 169 -8.31 13.80 -4.66
N ILE A 170 -8.38 12.65 -4.00
CA ILE A 170 -7.23 12.07 -3.27
C ILE A 170 -6.06 11.83 -4.22
N ARG A 171 -6.30 11.18 -5.37
CA ARG A 171 -5.24 10.91 -6.35
C ARG A 171 -4.66 12.22 -6.91
N ALA A 172 -5.50 13.18 -7.26
CA ALA A 172 -5.06 14.48 -7.76
C ALA A 172 -4.17 15.22 -6.75
N TRP A 173 -4.51 15.17 -5.46
CA TRP A 173 -3.66 15.70 -4.40
C TRP A 173 -2.31 14.96 -4.34
N LEU A 174 -2.31 13.63 -4.39
CA LEU A 174 -1.08 12.83 -4.40
C LEU A 174 -0.20 13.18 -5.61
N GLN A 175 -0.76 13.25 -6.80
CA GLN A 175 -0.06 13.63 -8.03
C GLN A 175 0.62 15.00 -7.91
N ALA A 176 -0.08 15.98 -7.32
CA ALA A 176 0.45 17.33 -7.16
C ALA A 176 1.58 17.42 -6.11
N ASN A 177 1.65 16.48 -5.16
CA ASN A 177 2.49 16.64 -3.96
C ASN A 177 3.57 15.57 -3.78
N TYR A 178 3.47 14.38 -4.38
CA TYR A 178 4.34 13.25 -4.03
C TYR A 178 5.84 13.54 -4.24
N ILE A 179 6.20 14.24 -5.32
CA ILE A 179 7.60 14.63 -5.57
C ILE A 179 8.06 15.68 -4.56
N GLY A 180 7.27 16.74 -4.36
CA GLY A 180 7.63 17.87 -3.51
C GLY A 180 7.74 17.51 -2.03
N LEU A 181 6.93 16.55 -1.58
CA LEU A 181 6.95 16.01 -0.22
C LEU A 181 7.85 14.75 -0.09
N ASN A 182 8.56 14.36 -1.15
CA ASN A 182 9.36 13.13 -1.21
C ASN A 182 8.59 11.90 -0.67
N LEU A 183 7.30 11.78 -1.00
CA LEU A 183 6.46 10.72 -0.48
C LEU A 183 7.00 9.37 -0.93
N ARG A 184 7.20 8.48 0.04
CA ARG A 184 7.50 7.07 -0.17
C ARG A 184 6.33 6.18 0.23
N TYR A 185 5.58 6.60 1.24
CA TYR A 185 4.47 5.85 1.81
C TYR A 185 3.20 6.68 1.88
N VAL A 186 2.08 6.02 1.62
CA VAL A 186 0.73 6.56 1.80
C VAL A 186 -0.09 5.56 2.60
N LEU A 187 -0.60 5.99 3.75
CA LEU A 187 -1.54 5.23 4.57
C LEU A 187 -2.93 5.84 4.43
N LEU A 188 -3.88 5.05 3.91
CA LEU A 188 -5.28 5.43 3.81
C LEU A 188 -6.01 4.99 5.09
N ILE A 189 -6.66 5.91 5.80
CA ILE A 189 -7.48 5.61 6.98
C ILE A 189 -8.89 6.16 6.78
N GLY A 190 -9.85 5.27 6.55
CA GLY A 190 -11.25 5.63 6.26
C GLY A 190 -12.06 4.46 5.71
N ASP A 191 -13.33 4.69 5.42
CA ASP A 191 -14.25 3.71 4.86
C ASP A 191 -13.97 3.48 3.36
N PRO A 192 -13.53 2.27 2.95
CA PRO A 192 -13.16 1.99 1.56
C PRO A 192 -14.36 1.80 0.62
N ARG A 193 -15.60 1.80 1.11
CA ARG A 193 -16.80 1.61 0.26
C ARG A 193 -16.99 2.82 -0.64
N THR A 194 -17.73 2.65 -1.74
CA THR A 194 -18.11 3.77 -2.62
C THR A 194 -18.95 4.85 -1.94
N THR A 195 -19.53 4.55 -0.78
CA THR A 195 -20.26 5.50 0.07
C THR A 195 -19.43 5.97 1.26
N GLY A 196 -18.14 5.62 1.30
CA GLY A 196 -17.21 5.96 2.35
C GLY A 196 -16.51 7.29 2.10
N ASP A 197 -15.82 7.76 3.13
CA ASP A 197 -15.09 9.02 3.17
C ASP A 197 -13.69 8.94 2.55
N VAL A 198 -13.06 7.76 2.57
CA VAL A 198 -11.80 7.46 1.87
C VAL A 198 -12.00 6.24 0.98
N PRO A 199 -12.83 6.35 -0.07
CA PRO A 199 -13.24 5.22 -0.89
C PRO A 199 -12.08 4.62 -1.69
N MET A 200 -12.16 3.32 -1.99
CA MET A 200 -11.34 2.70 -3.03
C MET A 200 -11.83 3.11 -4.42
N ARG A 201 -10.94 3.17 -5.42
CA ARG A 201 -11.33 3.46 -6.80
C ARG A 201 -11.88 2.23 -7.50
N GLY A 202 -13.02 2.36 -8.19
CA GLY A 202 -13.58 1.33 -9.06
C GLY A 202 -12.88 1.28 -10.43
N THR A 203 -12.56 0.08 -10.90
CA THR A 203 -11.91 -0.20 -12.20
C THR A 203 -12.63 -1.32 -12.96
N ARG A 204 -12.35 -1.45 -14.27
CA ARG A 204 -13.01 -2.35 -15.22
C ARG A 204 -12.03 -3.22 -16.03
N PRO A 205 -11.09 -3.94 -15.38
CA PRO A 205 -10.04 -4.68 -16.09
C PRO A 205 -10.53 -5.81 -17.02
N ALA A 206 -11.79 -6.23 -16.90
CA ALA A 206 -12.37 -7.33 -17.65
C ALA A 206 -13.38 -6.86 -18.71
N ASN A 207 -13.55 -5.56 -18.93
CA ASN A 207 -14.61 -5.05 -19.80
C ASN A 207 -14.40 -5.43 -21.27
N ASN A 208 -13.15 -5.49 -21.70
CA ASN A 208 -12.76 -6.00 -23.01
C ASN A 208 -12.38 -7.50 -23.02
N ALA A 209 -12.77 -8.26 -22.00
CA ALA A 209 -12.57 -9.71 -21.97
C ALA A 209 -13.53 -10.44 -22.93
N HIS A 210 -13.02 -11.44 -23.65
CA HIS A 210 -13.79 -12.21 -24.65
C HIS A 210 -14.11 -13.65 -24.22
N GLN A 211 -13.60 -14.08 -23.07
CA GLN A 211 -13.77 -15.46 -22.62
C GLN A 211 -15.16 -15.64 -21.99
N ASP A 212 -15.84 -16.74 -22.29
CA ASP A 212 -17.21 -17.02 -21.80
C ASP A 212 -17.33 -17.08 -20.26
N TRP A 213 -16.22 -17.28 -19.56
CA TRP A 213 -16.14 -17.29 -18.09
C TRP A 213 -15.75 -15.94 -17.50
N ALA A 214 -15.42 -14.95 -18.33
CA ALA A 214 -15.09 -13.62 -17.86
C ALA A 214 -16.34 -13.00 -17.24
N ASP A 215 -16.23 -12.67 -15.96
CA ASP A 215 -17.16 -11.76 -15.30
C ASP A 215 -16.53 -10.36 -15.32
N ASN A 216 -17.35 -9.34 -15.48
CA ASN A 216 -16.92 -7.93 -15.54
C ASN A 216 -17.41 -7.12 -14.32
N PRO A 217 -17.13 -7.58 -13.08
CA PRO A 217 -17.48 -6.79 -11.91
C PRO A 217 -16.52 -5.60 -11.79
N THR A 218 -17.01 -4.52 -11.20
CA THR A 218 -16.12 -3.44 -10.75
C THR A 218 -15.10 -3.99 -9.77
N VAL A 219 -13.83 -3.68 -10.01
CA VAL A 219 -12.72 -4.04 -9.11
C VAL A 219 -12.32 -2.80 -8.32
N PHE A 220 -12.49 -2.87 -7.00
CA PHE A 220 -12.06 -1.80 -6.10
C PHE A 220 -10.59 -1.96 -5.75
N THR A 221 -9.80 -0.90 -5.94
CA THR A 221 -8.35 -0.93 -5.79
C THR A 221 -7.80 0.32 -5.09
N ASP A 222 -6.73 0.12 -4.32
CA ASP A 222 -5.86 1.18 -3.84
C ASP A 222 -4.64 1.39 -4.74
N PHE A 223 -4.42 0.52 -5.74
CA PHE A 223 -3.31 0.68 -6.68
C PHE A 223 -3.41 1.99 -7.47
N TYR A 224 -4.64 2.49 -7.67
CA TYR A 224 -4.93 3.81 -8.24
C TYR A 224 -4.25 4.96 -7.49
N PHE A 225 -4.06 4.85 -6.17
CA PHE A 225 -3.38 5.87 -5.37
C PHE A 225 -1.85 5.70 -5.33
N ALA A 226 -1.35 4.57 -5.84
CA ALA A 226 0.07 4.23 -5.85
C ALA A 226 0.72 4.63 -7.18
N GLU A 227 -0.01 4.44 -8.28
CA GLU A 227 0.39 4.82 -9.63
C GLU A 227 -0.16 6.22 -9.95
N LEU A 228 0.74 7.17 -10.08
CA LEU A 228 0.45 8.60 -10.08
C LEU A 228 0.80 9.27 -11.41
N ASP A 229 1.53 8.63 -12.31
CA ASP A 229 1.94 9.26 -13.57
C ASP A 229 1.13 8.80 -14.81
N GLY A 230 0.47 7.64 -14.77
CA GLY A 230 -0.35 7.13 -15.86
C GLY A 230 -1.77 7.70 -15.91
N ASN A 231 -2.33 7.76 -17.12
CA ASN A 231 -3.75 7.98 -17.33
C ASN A 231 -4.51 6.66 -17.24
N TRP A 232 -5.36 6.50 -16.23
CA TRP A 232 -6.14 5.28 -16.02
C TRP A 232 -7.38 5.16 -16.91
N ASP A 233 -7.68 6.19 -17.71
CA ASP A 233 -8.75 6.26 -18.71
C ASP A 233 -8.15 6.88 -19.98
N LEU A 234 -7.28 6.12 -20.65
CA LEU A 234 -6.41 6.61 -21.70
C LEU A 234 -7.19 6.95 -22.98
N ASP A 235 -8.27 6.21 -23.25
CA ASP A 235 -9.14 6.45 -24.41
C ASP A 235 -10.32 7.39 -24.11
N GLY A 236 -10.59 7.68 -22.83
CA GLY A 236 -11.54 8.70 -22.38
C GLY A 236 -13.00 8.23 -22.39
N ASP A 237 -13.24 6.93 -22.28
CA ASP A 237 -14.58 6.35 -22.26
C ASP A 237 -15.21 6.29 -20.84
N GLY A 238 -14.40 6.58 -19.81
CA GLY A 238 -14.80 6.62 -18.41
C GLY A 238 -14.73 5.28 -17.68
N LEU A 239 -14.19 4.23 -18.30
CA LEU A 239 -13.95 2.93 -17.69
C LEU A 239 -12.47 2.80 -17.35
N LEU A 240 -12.15 2.78 -16.06
CA LEU A 240 -10.75 2.86 -15.66
C LEU A 240 -10.05 1.51 -15.62
N GLY A 241 -8.80 1.48 -16.04
CA GLY A 241 -7.88 0.34 -15.91
C GLY A 241 -8.30 -0.86 -16.74
N GLU A 242 -9.01 -0.63 -17.84
CA GLU A 242 -9.36 -1.65 -18.81
C GLU A 242 -8.10 -2.27 -19.42
N TYR A 243 -8.23 -3.57 -19.71
CA TYR A 243 -7.13 -4.36 -20.22
C TYR A 243 -7.55 -5.07 -21.50
N VAL A 244 -7.02 -4.58 -22.61
CA VAL A 244 -7.05 -5.34 -23.87
C VAL A 244 -5.92 -6.35 -23.82
N ALA A 245 -6.23 -7.57 -23.41
CA ALA A 245 -5.50 -8.72 -23.92
C ALA A 245 -6.37 -9.94 -24.11
N ASP A 246 -6.72 -10.12 -25.38
CA ASP A 246 -6.46 -11.36 -26.10
C ASP A 246 -6.44 -10.98 -27.59
N VAL A 247 -5.26 -10.78 -28.17
CA VAL A 247 -5.11 -10.81 -29.65
C VAL A 247 -5.30 -12.28 -30.08
N ALA A 248 -6.50 -12.80 -29.88
CA ALA A 248 -6.99 -13.93 -30.62
C ALA A 248 -6.85 -13.52 -32.08
N ARG A 249 -5.96 -14.22 -32.79
CA ARG A 249 -5.82 -14.16 -34.25
C ARG A 249 -7.20 -13.91 -34.86
N ILE A 250 -7.32 -12.82 -35.61
CA ILE A 250 -8.46 -12.64 -36.51
C ILE A 250 -8.61 -13.97 -37.25
N GLN A 251 -9.76 -14.64 -37.08
CA GLN A 251 -10.02 -15.98 -37.64
C GLN A 251 -9.97 -16.01 -39.18
N ASP A 252 -9.79 -14.86 -39.83
CA ASP A 252 -9.66 -14.74 -41.29
C ASP A 252 -8.22 -14.95 -41.81
N GLY A 253 -7.25 -15.20 -40.92
CA GLY A 253 -5.86 -15.41 -41.32
C GLY A 253 -5.15 -14.15 -41.81
N SER A 254 -5.75 -12.97 -41.63
CA SER A 254 -5.00 -11.73 -41.71
C SER A 254 -3.98 -11.71 -40.56
N PRO A 255 -2.72 -11.29 -40.80
CA PRO A 255 -1.85 -10.94 -39.69
C PRO A 255 -2.64 -9.94 -38.85
N ALA A 256 -2.65 -10.11 -37.52
CA ALA A 256 -3.15 -9.09 -36.61
C ALA A 256 -2.48 -7.79 -37.06
N SER A 257 -3.19 -7.00 -37.87
CA SER A 257 -2.71 -5.73 -38.31
C SER A 257 -2.79 -4.93 -37.04
N MET A 258 -1.63 -4.82 -36.39
CA MET A 258 -1.34 -3.85 -35.37
C MET A 258 -1.95 -2.53 -35.80
N HIS A 259 -3.20 -2.26 -35.39
CA HIS A 259 -3.60 -0.92 -35.06
C HIS A 259 -2.85 -0.62 -33.78
N ARG A 260 -1.59 -0.25 -34.00
CA ARG A 260 -0.57 -0.03 -32.99
C ARG A 260 -0.91 1.18 -32.08
N ASP A 261 -2.00 1.87 -32.40
CA ASP A 261 -2.54 3.01 -31.67
C ASP A 261 -3.87 2.71 -30.93
N SER A 262 -4.40 1.47 -30.96
CA SER A 262 -5.69 1.14 -30.30
C SER A 262 -5.72 -0.21 -29.56
N LEU A 263 -4.56 -0.80 -29.29
CA LEU A 263 -4.43 -2.13 -28.66
C LEU A 263 -3.89 -2.09 -27.24
N ALA A 264 -3.83 -0.90 -26.66
CA ALA A 264 -3.42 -0.73 -25.29
C ALA A 264 -4.36 0.33 -24.72
N ASP A 265 -5.57 -0.16 -24.43
CA ASP A 265 -6.74 0.48 -23.83
C ASP A 265 -6.34 1.52 -22.78
N ASP A 266 -6.35 1.18 -21.50
CA ASP A 266 -5.74 2.00 -20.45
C ASP A 266 -4.31 1.64 -20.15
N MET A 267 -3.79 0.56 -20.74
CA MET A 267 -2.42 0.08 -20.48
C MET A 267 -1.41 0.52 -21.54
N GLY A 268 -1.80 1.48 -22.39
CA GLY A 268 -0.96 2.04 -23.43
C GLY A 268 0.16 2.92 -22.93
N GLN A 269 0.95 3.44 -23.87
CA GLN A 269 1.96 4.43 -23.52
C GLN A 269 1.27 5.68 -22.95
N GLY A 270 1.63 6.05 -21.71
CA GLY A 270 0.99 7.14 -20.98
C GLY A 270 -0.31 6.73 -20.28
N GLY A 271 -0.73 5.48 -20.43
CA GLY A 271 -1.81 4.88 -19.66
C GLY A 271 -1.36 4.41 -18.27
N ALA A 272 -2.25 3.75 -17.54
CA ALA A 272 -1.94 3.05 -16.30
C ALA A 272 -0.78 2.07 -16.51
N ASN A 273 0.22 2.16 -15.65
CA ASN A 273 1.37 1.28 -15.71
C ASN A 273 1.53 0.47 -14.41
N ARG A 274 2.65 -0.25 -14.29
CA ARG A 274 2.91 -1.17 -13.17
C ARG A 274 3.91 -0.62 -12.16
N ASP A 275 4.53 0.52 -12.47
CA ASP A 275 5.46 1.22 -11.62
C ASP A 275 4.63 2.08 -10.64
N ALA A 276 4.69 1.76 -9.34
CA ALA A 276 4.09 2.61 -8.32
C ALA A 276 5.10 3.70 -7.92
N GLU A 277 4.66 4.96 -7.91
CA GLU A 277 5.45 6.09 -7.39
C GLU A 277 5.55 6.05 -5.86
N VAL A 278 4.49 5.57 -5.20
CA VAL A 278 4.40 5.48 -3.73
C VAL A 278 3.87 4.13 -3.27
N ALA A 279 4.34 3.66 -2.11
CA ALA A 279 3.83 2.43 -1.49
C ALA A 279 2.58 2.73 -0.66
N VAL A 280 1.45 2.11 -1.04
CA VAL A 280 0.13 2.35 -0.41
C VAL A 280 -0.26 1.19 0.50
N GLY A 281 -0.78 1.51 1.68
CA GLY A 281 -1.51 0.59 2.55
C GLY A 281 -2.75 1.26 3.14
N ARG A 282 -3.66 0.45 3.70
CA ARG A 282 -4.96 0.91 4.21
C ARG A 282 -5.28 0.36 5.58
N ILE A 283 -5.73 1.21 6.50
CA ILE A 283 -6.46 0.80 7.70
C ILE A 283 -7.94 1.22 7.51
N PRO A 284 -8.84 0.28 7.22
CA PRO A 284 -10.25 0.59 7.04
C PRO A 284 -10.86 1.11 8.34
N PHE A 285 -11.71 2.12 8.22
CA PHE A 285 -12.46 2.66 9.35
C PHE A 285 -13.96 2.67 9.02
N TYR A 286 -14.69 1.67 9.51
CA TYR A 286 -16.14 1.57 9.34
C TYR A 286 -16.93 2.24 10.48
N GLY A 287 -16.29 3.17 11.21
CA GLY A 287 -16.87 3.85 12.39
C GLY A 287 -16.63 3.16 13.74
N ASP A 288 -15.74 2.16 13.79
CA ASP A 288 -15.33 1.45 15.01
C ASP A 288 -14.02 2.05 15.54
N VAL A 289 -14.15 2.95 16.51
CA VAL A 289 -13.05 3.75 17.07
C VAL A 289 -12.07 2.88 17.85
N ASP A 290 -12.59 1.95 18.65
CA ASP A 290 -11.77 1.05 19.46
C ASP A 290 -10.92 0.15 18.57
N ALA A 291 -11.48 -0.33 17.46
CA ALA A 291 -10.73 -1.11 16.48
C ALA A 291 -9.60 -0.31 15.82
N LEU A 292 -9.84 0.94 15.41
CA LEU A 292 -8.80 1.78 14.80
C LEU A 292 -7.68 2.08 15.80
N ASP A 293 -8.01 2.51 17.02
CA ASP A 293 -7.03 2.77 18.07
C ASP A 293 -6.21 1.51 18.40
N HIS A 294 -6.88 0.35 18.45
CA HIS A 294 -6.22 -0.93 18.68
C HIS A 294 -5.22 -1.28 17.57
N ILE A 295 -5.59 -1.11 16.29
CA ILE A 295 -4.70 -1.36 15.14
C ILE A 295 -3.49 -0.44 15.18
N LEU A 296 -3.69 0.86 15.46
CA LEU A 296 -2.60 1.84 15.54
C LEU A 296 -1.64 1.52 16.70
N LEU A 297 -2.17 1.19 17.89
CA LEU A 297 -1.37 0.78 19.04
C LEU A 297 -0.55 -0.47 18.76
N LYS A 298 -1.17 -1.48 18.15
CA LYS A 298 -0.49 -2.70 17.74
C LYS A 298 0.64 -2.43 16.74
N THR A 299 0.40 -1.56 15.77
CA THR A 299 1.40 -1.15 14.78
C THR A 299 2.61 -0.51 15.46
N MET A 300 2.37 0.47 16.34
CA MET A 300 3.45 1.12 17.12
C MET A 300 4.18 0.13 18.03
N ALA A 301 3.47 -0.80 18.67
CA ALA A 301 4.07 -1.83 19.53
C ALA A 301 4.99 -2.77 18.74
N TYR A 302 4.57 -3.19 17.54
CA TYR A 302 5.38 -4.01 16.65
C TYR A 302 6.67 -3.30 16.22
N GLU A 303 6.58 -2.02 15.90
CA GLU A 303 7.73 -1.18 15.54
C GLU A 303 8.63 -0.80 16.71
N ASN A 304 8.12 -0.81 17.94
CA ASN A 304 8.87 -0.57 19.17
C ASN A 304 9.44 -1.84 19.81
N ALA A 305 9.19 -3.01 19.22
CA ALA A 305 9.74 -4.26 19.74
C ALA A 305 11.28 -4.21 19.73
N PRO A 306 11.96 -4.59 20.84
CA PRO A 306 13.42 -4.72 20.86
C PRO A 306 13.93 -5.67 19.78
N ALA A 307 15.04 -5.32 19.12
CA ALA A 307 15.63 -6.10 18.03
C ALA A 307 15.92 -7.57 18.39
N ASP A 308 16.27 -7.84 19.64
CA ASP A 308 16.55 -9.17 20.17
C ASP A 308 15.29 -9.98 20.52
N SER A 309 14.11 -9.35 20.58
CA SER A 309 12.84 -9.99 20.87
C SER A 309 12.05 -10.45 19.64
N ILE A 310 12.49 -10.07 18.43
CA ILE A 310 11.73 -10.31 17.19
C ILE A 310 12.12 -11.57 16.43
N ALA A 311 13.00 -12.41 17.00
CA ALA A 311 13.49 -13.63 16.33
C ALA A 311 12.37 -14.59 15.89
N TRP A 312 11.24 -14.61 16.60
CA TRP A 312 10.07 -15.42 16.25
C TRP A 312 9.46 -15.07 14.89
N ARG A 313 9.70 -13.85 14.37
CA ARG A 313 9.22 -13.43 13.06
C ARG A 313 9.86 -14.22 11.92
N ARG A 314 10.99 -14.91 12.18
CA ARG A 314 11.66 -15.82 11.24
C ARG A 314 11.03 -17.22 11.24
N SER A 315 9.70 -17.25 11.15
CA SER A 315 8.88 -18.45 11.11
C SER A 315 7.68 -18.17 10.21
N ALA A 316 7.27 -19.16 9.42
CA ALA A 316 6.10 -19.04 8.56
C ALA A 316 5.17 -20.23 8.65
N LEU A 317 3.86 -19.95 8.56
CA LEU A 317 2.83 -20.97 8.39
C LEU A 317 2.32 -20.95 6.95
N LEU A 318 2.32 -22.12 6.31
CA LEU A 318 1.91 -22.31 4.92
C LEU A 318 0.73 -23.28 4.88
N ALA A 319 -0.42 -22.80 4.38
CA ALA A 319 -1.63 -23.60 4.28
C ALA A 319 -2.12 -23.73 2.83
N ALA A 320 -2.54 -24.93 2.42
CA ALA A 320 -3.12 -25.13 1.08
C ALA A 320 -4.30 -26.09 1.16
N GLU A 321 -5.49 -25.59 0.83
CA GLU A 321 -6.71 -26.38 0.69
C GLU A 321 -6.78 -26.96 -0.73
N GLY A 322 -7.21 -28.21 -0.88
CA GLY A 322 -7.41 -28.88 -2.16
C GLY A 322 -6.23 -29.75 -2.63
N GLN A 323 -6.59 -30.92 -3.18
CA GLN A 323 -5.67 -31.87 -3.78
C GLN A 323 -4.84 -31.16 -4.89
N HIS A 324 -3.53 -31.42 -4.92
CA HIS A 324 -2.58 -30.81 -5.87
C HIS A 324 -2.22 -29.34 -5.64
N ARG A 325 -2.49 -28.74 -4.48
CA ARG A 325 -2.08 -27.35 -4.18
C ARG A 325 -0.88 -27.21 -3.25
N ALA A 326 -0.31 -28.31 -2.77
CA ALA A 326 0.87 -28.31 -1.90
C ALA A 326 2.09 -27.60 -2.52
N PHE A 327 2.20 -27.56 -3.86
CA PHE A 327 3.29 -26.88 -4.58
C PHE A 327 3.41 -25.41 -4.16
N PHE A 328 2.30 -24.77 -3.82
CA PHE A 328 2.25 -23.39 -3.36
C PHE A 328 3.14 -23.18 -2.13
N GLY A 329 2.89 -23.97 -1.08
CA GLY A 329 3.66 -23.88 0.15
C GLY A 329 5.08 -24.42 -0.03
N GLU A 330 5.24 -25.54 -0.75
CA GLU A 330 6.57 -26.15 -0.91
C GLU A 330 7.54 -25.29 -1.73
N LEU A 331 7.09 -24.56 -2.74
CA LEU A 331 7.93 -23.60 -3.46
C LEU A 331 8.33 -22.43 -2.55
N ILE A 332 7.42 -21.88 -1.75
CA ILE A 332 7.76 -20.83 -0.77
C ILE A 332 8.77 -21.37 0.26
N ARG A 333 8.54 -22.58 0.79
CA ARG A 333 9.44 -23.20 1.77
C ARG A 333 10.84 -23.39 1.24
N THR A 334 10.97 -24.10 0.12
CA THR A 334 12.27 -24.56 -0.39
C THR A 334 13.07 -23.45 -1.06
N GLU A 335 12.40 -22.47 -1.69
CA GLU A 335 13.09 -21.40 -2.43
C GLU A 335 13.24 -20.11 -1.63
N ILE A 336 12.41 -19.88 -0.61
CA ILE A 336 12.40 -18.63 0.17
C ILE A 336 12.72 -18.89 1.64
N LEU A 337 12.02 -19.80 2.32
CA LEU A 337 12.17 -19.94 3.78
C LEU A 337 13.49 -20.62 4.17
N GLU A 338 13.77 -21.81 3.64
CA GLU A 338 14.97 -22.58 4.00
C GLU A 338 16.27 -21.83 3.67
N PRO A 339 16.43 -21.18 2.50
CA PRO A 339 17.66 -20.44 2.20
C PRO A 339 17.89 -19.21 3.09
N ASN A 340 16.85 -18.72 3.78
CA ASN A 340 16.92 -17.55 4.65
C ASN A 340 16.86 -17.91 6.15
N ASP A 341 16.98 -19.20 6.49
CA ASP A 341 16.90 -19.73 7.86
C ASP A 341 15.56 -19.40 8.56
N PHE A 342 14.45 -19.48 7.83
CA PHE A 342 13.10 -19.39 8.40
C PHE A 342 12.59 -20.79 8.76
N ALA A 343 11.95 -20.90 9.92
CA ALA A 343 11.15 -22.08 10.25
C ALA A 343 9.88 -22.10 9.37
N SER A 344 9.41 -23.30 9.03
CA SER A 344 8.16 -23.49 8.28
C SER A 344 7.23 -24.46 9.01
N TYR A 345 5.94 -24.14 9.06
CA TYR A 345 4.86 -25.00 9.55
C TYR A 345 3.86 -25.22 8.41
N ARG A 346 3.61 -26.46 8.02
CA ARG A 346 2.96 -26.84 6.77
C ARG A 346 1.66 -27.59 7.01
N ILE A 347 0.60 -27.13 6.35
CA ILE A 347 -0.75 -27.67 6.49
C ILE A 347 -1.38 -27.81 5.09
N TYR A 348 -1.43 -29.02 4.53
CA TYR A 348 -1.92 -29.23 3.17
C TYR A 348 -2.97 -30.33 3.10
N ASP A 349 -3.92 -30.24 2.17
CA ASP A 349 -4.83 -31.35 1.83
C ASP A 349 -4.16 -32.38 0.91
N VAL A 350 -3.36 -33.26 1.52
CA VAL A 350 -2.60 -34.29 0.77
C VAL A 350 -2.90 -35.70 1.25
N HIS A 351 -3.76 -35.90 2.26
CA HIS A 351 -4.07 -37.21 2.82
C HIS A 351 -4.43 -38.28 1.77
N ASP A 352 -5.26 -37.94 0.79
CA ASP A 352 -5.71 -38.89 -0.24
C ASP A 352 -4.63 -39.28 -1.25
N CYS A 353 -3.50 -38.56 -1.28
CA CYS A 353 -2.41 -38.78 -2.23
C CYS A 353 -1.04 -38.95 -1.54
N TRP A 354 -1.04 -39.07 -0.21
CA TRP A 354 0.12 -39.36 0.63
C TRP A 354 0.21 -40.85 0.91
N ASP A 355 1.38 -41.44 0.71
CA ASP A 355 1.66 -42.81 1.12
C ASP A 355 2.34 -42.81 2.50
N ASP A 356 1.61 -43.26 3.52
CA ASP A 356 2.09 -43.34 4.91
C ASP A 356 3.27 -44.32 5.09
N GLU A 357 3.40 -45.34 4.23
CA GLU A 357 4.49 -46.33 4.32
C GLU A 357 5.78 -45.80 3.68
N LEU A 358 5.65 -45.02 2.61
CA LEU A 358 6.77 -44.47 1.84
C LEU A 358 7.15 -43.04 2.26
N ASN A 359 6.27 -42.37 3.00
CA ASN A 359 6.46 -41.00 3.46
C ASN A 359 6.67 -40.00 2.31
N GLU A 360 5.96 -40.21 1.19
CA GLU A 360 6.10 -39.44 -0.04
C GLU A 360 4.75 -39.17 -0.73
N ASP A 361 4.73 -38.14 -1.57
CA ASP A 361 3.62 -37.86 -2.49
C ASP A 361 3.64 -38.85 -3.67
N VAL A 362 2.63 -39.71 -3.76
CA VAL A 362 2.52 -40.72 -4.83
C VAL A 362 1.55 -40.27 -5.95
N GLU A 363 0.59 -39.39 -5.67
CA GLU A 363 -0.46 -38.99 -6.64
C GLU A 363 -0.78 -37.48 -6.72
N CYS A 364 -0.35 -36.64 -5.77
CA CYS A 364 -0.64 -35.21 -5.71
C CYS A 364 0.12 -34.39 -6.78
N ARG A 365 0.99 -35.01 -7.60
CA ARG A 365 1.73 -34.36 -8.69
C ARG A 365 2.51 -33.11 -8.24
N SER A 366 2.83 -33.03 -6.95
CA SER A 366 3.49 -31.89 -6.33
C SER A 366 4.52 -32.44 -5.36
N PRO A 367 5.80 -32.56 -5.75
CA PRO A 367 6.82 -33.13 -4.88
C PRO A 367 6.84 -32.42 -3.52
N ILE A 368 6.67 -33.19 -2.44
CA ILE A 368 6.78 -32.71 -1.05
C ILE A 368 7.97 -33.43 -0.44
N ASP A 369 8.87 -32.68 0.19
CA ASP A 369 9.98 -33.26 0.95
C ASP A 369 9.64 -33.30 2.44
N GLY A 370 9.62 -34.51 3.02
CA GLY A 370 9.20 -34.78 4.39
C GLY A 370 7.70 -34.57 4.66
N VAL A 371 7.22 -35.06 5.80
CA VAL A 371 5.79 -34.98 6.18
C VAL A 371 5.42 -33.57 6.61
N PRO A 372 4.40 -32.94 6.02
CA PRO A 372 3.77 -31.75 6.60
C PRO A 372 3.27 -32.02 8.02
N GLU A 373 3.21 -30.99 8.85
CA GLU A 373 2.71 -31.08 10.22
C GLU A 373 1.24 -31.57 10.25
N PHE A 374 0.47 -31.18 9.24
CA PHE A 374 -0.87 -31.74 9.01
C PHE A 374 -1.12 -32.07 7.53
N LEU A 375 -1.67 -33.26 7.29
CA LEU A 375 -2.07 -33.78 5.96
C LEU A 375 -3.51 -33.41 5.57
N HIS A 376 -4.20 -32.64 6.42
CA HIS A 376 -5.53 -32.10 6.14
C HIS A 376 -5.57 -30.63 6.57
N CYS A 377 -5.95 -29.77 5.63
CA CYS A 377 -6.20 -28.35 5.87
C CYS A 377 -7.61 -28.19 6.44
N ASN A 378 -7.70 -27.69 7.67
CA ASN A 378 -8.95 -27.29 8.31
C ASN A 378 -8.67 -26.22 9.38
N PRO A 379 -9.67 -25.44 9.82
CA PRO A 379 -9.44 -24.36 10.77
C PRO A 379 -8.84 -24.80 12.11
N ALA A 380 -9.14 -26.01 12.59
CA ALA A 380 -8.58 -26.51 13.84
C ALA A 380 -7.06 -26.74 13.73
N ASN A 381 -6.62 -27.39 12.65
CA ASN A 381 -5.19 -27.61 12.40
C ASN A 381 -4.43 -26.30 12.16
N VAL A 382 -5.05 -25.34 11.46
CA VAL A 382 -4.47 -23.99 11.27
C VAL A 382 -4.37 -23.25 12.61
N GLY A 383 -5.39 -23.31 13.47
CA GLY A 383 -5.35 -22.74 14.81
C GLY A 383 -4.24 -23.32 15.69
N VAL A 384 -4.04 -24.64 15.63
CA VAL A 384 -2.89 -25.31 16.29
C VAL A 384 -1.58 -24.78 15.73
N GLY A 385 -1.42 -24.72 14.40
CA GLY A 385 -0.20 -24.23 13.76
C GLY A 385 0.12 -22.78 14.12
N LEU A 386 -0.88 -21.89 14.14
CA LEU A 386 -0.70 -20.49 14.55
C LEU A 386 -0.21 -20.38 16.01
N THR A 387 -0.70 -21.26 16.88
CA THR A 387 -0.32 -21.27 18.30
C THR A 387 1.08 -21.89 18.52
N GLU A 388 1.39 -22.99 17.83
CA GLU A 388 2.64 -23.72 18.01
C GLU A 388 3.84 -23.07 17.31
N SER A 389 3.64 -22.56 16.08
CA SER A 389 4.73 -21.98 15.28
C SER A 389 4.98 -20.51 15.58
N THR A 390 4.01 -19.79 16.15
CA THR A 390 4.03 -18.34 16.38
C THR A 390 4.64 -17.57 15.20
N PRO A 391 4.05 -17.68 14.00
CA PRO A 391 4.72 -17.29 12.77
C PRO A 391 4.83 -15.77 12.65
N GLY A 392 5.87 -15.26 11.97
CA GLY A 392 5.93 -13.88 11.49
C GLY A 392 5.25 -13.69 10.14
N PHE A 393 5.11 -14.75 9.35
CA PHE A 393 4.46 -14.74 8.04
C PHE A 393 3.47 -15.91 7.90
N VAL A 394 2.26 -15.64 7.42
CA VAL A 394 1.24 -16.67 7.18
C VAL A 394 0.73 -16.54 5.77
N SER A 395 0.78 -17.59 4.97
CA SER A 395 0.23 -17.55 3.62
C SER A 395 -0.55 -18.79 3.27
N TRP A 396 -1.61 -18.60 2.50
CA TRP A 396 -2.46 -19.70 2.08
C TRP A 396 -2.93 -19.61 0.65
N LEU A 397 -3.22 -20.78 0.08
CA LEU A 397 -3.91 -20.96 -1.19
C LEU A 397 -5.20 -21.76 -0.95
N THR A 398 -6.34 -21.09 -1.10
CA THR A 398 -7.67 -21.70 -0.95
C THR A 398 -8.74 -20.84 -1.63
N HIS A 399 -9.98 -21.33 -1.68
CA HIS A 399 -11.14 -20.51 -1.99
C HIS A 399 -11.42 -19.48 -0.88
N GLY A 400 -12.05 -18.37 -1.23
CA GLY A 400 -12.33 -17.30 -0.27
C GLY A 400 -13.70 -16.66 -0.46
N SER A 401 -14.13 -15.96 0.58
CA SER A 401 -15.28 -15.08 0.61
C SER A 401 -14.96 -13.85 1.45
N GLY A 402 -15.88 -12.88 1.48
CA GLY A 402 -15.79 -11.75 2.41
C GLY A 402 -15.56 -12.15 3.87
N ARG A 403 -16.03 -13.31 4.31
CA ARG A 403 -16.07 -13.69 5.74
C ARG A 403 -15.19 -14.91 6.10
N GLY A 404 -14.35 -15.38 5.19
CA GLY A 404 -13.54 -16.57 5.46
C GLY A 404 -12.71 -17.05 4.28
N ALA A 405 -11.67 -17.81 4.62
CA ALA A 405 -10.84 -18.57 3.71
C ALA A 405 -11.15 -20.06 3.93
N GLN A 406 -11.59 -20.75 2.88
CA GLN A 406 -12.09 -22.11 2.96
C GLN A 406 -11.03 -23.03 3.57
N ALA A 407 -11.44 -23.81 4.57
CA ALA A 407 -10.59 -24.72 5.33
C ALA A 407 -9.39 -24.08 6.08
N VAL A 408 -9.20 -22.77 6.01
CA VAL A 408 -8.11 -22.08 6.71
C VAL A 408 -8.64 -21.38 7.96
N MET A 409 -9.60 -20.46 7.81
CA MET A 409 -10.19 -19.73 8.94
C MET A 409 -11.46 -18.96 8.56
N ASN A 410 -12.31 -18.69 9.54
CA ASN A 410 -13.46 -17.78 9.46
C ASN A 410 -13.31 -16.59 10.45
N LEU A 411 -14.30 -15.68 10.48
CA LEU A 411 -14.25 -14.51 11.37
C LEU A 411 -14.16 -14.85 12.86
N GLY A 412 -14.77 -15.96 13.29
CA GLY A 412 -14.68 -16.43 14.68
C GLY A 412 -13.26 -16.84 15.05
N ASP A 413 -12.56 -17.52 14.14
CA ASP A 413 -11.15 -17.90 14.33
C ASP A 413 -10.27 -16.65 14.38
N ALA A 414 -10.46 -15.71 13.44
CA ALA A 414 -9.71 -14.44 13.40
C ALA A 414 -9.88 -13.63 14.69
N ARG A 415 -11.11 -13.50 15.21
CA ARG A 415 -11.41 -12.79 16.47
C ARG A 415 -10.80 -13.43 17.71
N ALA A 416 -10.40 -14.70 17.64
CA ALA A 416 -9.77 -15.41 18.74
C ALA A 416 -8.23 -15.30 18.73
N LEU A 417 -7.64 -14.68 17.69
CA LEU A 417 -6.19 -14.55 17.58
C LEU A 417 -5.62 -13.53 18.57
N SER A 418 -4.38 -13.78 18.99
CA SER A 418 -3.63 -12.91 19.89
C SER A 418 -2.73 -11.95 19.10
N ASP A 419 -2.61 -10.73 19.61
CA ASP A 419 -1.72 -9.70 19.09
C ASP A 419 -0.34 -9.67 19.79
N GLU A 420 -0.03 -10.64 20.64
CA GLU A 420 1.31 -10.75 21.25
C GLU A 420 2.40 -11.02 20.20
N ARG A 421 2.06 -11.71 19.11
CA ARG A 421 2.97 -12.08 18.02
C ARG A 421 2.26 -11.95 16.67
N PRO A 422 2.01 -10.73 16.20
CA PRO A 422 1.19 -10.54 15.01
C PRO A 422 1.99 -10.81 13.74
N PHE A 423 1.35 -11.37 12.72
CA PHE A 423 2.00 -11.82 11.49
C PHE A 423 1.62 -11.00 10.26
N PHE A 424 2.50 -10.98 9.26
CA PHE A 424 2.09 -10.59 7.91
C PHE A 424 1.35 -11.73 7.24
N THR A 425 0.37 -11.43 6.40
CA THR A 425 -0.26 -12.47 5.59
C THR A 425 -0.47 -12.08 4.14
N PHE A 426 -0.29 -13.06 3.26
CA PHE A 426 -0.80 -13.01 1.89
C PHE A 426 -1.86 -14.09 1.72
N GLN A 427 -3.07 -13.66 1.36
CA GLN A 427 -4.25 -14.48 1.29
C GLN A 427 -4.55 -14.81 -0.18
N ALA A 428 -3.99 -15.89 -0.74
CA ALA A 428 -4.22 -16.27 -2.14
C ALA A 428 -5.62 -16.89 -2.30
N SER A 429 -6.64 -16.05 -2.10
CA SER A 429 -8.05 -16.42 -1.98
C SER A 429 -8.94 -15.26 -2.40
N CYS A 430 -10.12 -15.59 -2.94
CA CYS A 430 -11.06 -14.60 -3.43
C CYS A 430 -11.67 -13.76 -2.29
N SER A 431 -11.84 -12.47 -2.54
CA SER A 431 -12.75 -11.58 -1.79
C SER A 431 -12.53 -11.49 -0.27
N ASN A 432 -11.40 -11.93 0.28
CA ASN A 432 -11.17 -11.84 1.73
C ASN A 432 -11.07 -10.39 2.25
N ALA A 433 -10.86 -9.43 1.35
CA ALA A 433 -10.82 -8.00 1.60
C ALA A 433 -12.00 -7.26 0.96
N GLN A 434 -13.15 -7.91 0.76
CA GLN A 434 -14.31 -7.30 0.09
C GLN A 434 -14.79 -6.03 0.83
N PRO A 435 -14.68 -4.83 0.24
CA PRO A 435 -14.93 -3.57 0.97
C PRO A 435 -16.35 -3.40 1.48
N THR A 436 -17.33 -3.96 0.76
CA THR A 436 -18.76 -3.89 1.14
C THR A 436 -19.11 -4.78 2.34
N VAL A 437 -18.24 -5.72 2.71
CA VAL A 437 -18.35 -6.50 3.94
C VAL A 437 -17.52 -5.80 5.01
N THR A 438 -18.18 -5.05 5.89
CA THR A 438 -17.53 -4.22 6.93
C THR A 438 -16.81 -5.02 8.01
N GLU A 439 -17.07 -6.33 8.08
CA GLU A 439 -16.37 -7.32 8.89
C GLU A 439 -15.63 -8.33 8.00
N ASN A 440 -14.99 -7.86 6.92
CA ASN A 440 -14.28 -8.78 6.04
C ASN A 440 -13.07 -9.42 6.73
N LEU A 441 -12.65 -10.59 6.23
CA LEU A 441 -11.59 -11.38 6.86
C LEU A 441 -10.27 -10.60 7.01
N ALA A 442 -9.86 -9.83 5.99
CA ALA A 442 -8.63 -9.04 6.05
C ALA A 442 -8.69 -7.98 7.16
N TYR A 443 -9.83 -7.28 7.30
CA TYR A 443 -10.03 -6.32 8.38
C TYR A 443 -10.11 -6.98 9.76
N GLU A 444 -10.78 -8.12 9.90
CA GLU A 444 -10.85 -8.87 11.16
C GLU A 444 -9.48 -9.39 11.61
N LEU A 445 -8.63 -9.79 10.67
CA LEU A 445 -7.23 -10.14 10.93
C LEU A 445 -6.37 -8.93 11.28
N LEU A 446 -6.59 -7.79 10.62
CA LEU A 446 -5.88 -6.57 11.01
C LEU A 446 -6.26 -6.13 12.43
N LYS A 447 -7.53 -6.34 12.83
CA LYS A 447 -7.96 -6.15 14.22
C LYS A 447 -7.27 -7.12 15.17
N ASN A 448 -7.10 -8.40 14.80
CA ASN A 448 -6.52 -9.44 15.66
C ASN A 448 -5.63 -10.42 14.88
N GLY A 449 -4.40 -10.61 15.35
CA GLY A 449 -3.43 -11.59 14.84
C GLY A 449 -2.56 -11.10 13.69
N ALA A 450 -3.05 -10.27 12.76
CA ALA A 450 -2.22 -9.75 11.67
C ALA A 450 -1.70 -8.33 11.95
N ILE A 451 -0.47 -8.07 11.48
CA ILE A 451 0.13 -6.73 11.44
C ILE A 451 0.00 -6.07 10.06
N GLY A 452 -0.20 -6.88 9.03
CA GLY A 452 -0.44 -6.43 7.66
C GLY A 452 -0.94 -7.60 6.80
N THR A 453 -1.91 -7.34 5.94
CA THR A 453 -2.59 -8.36 5.13
C THR A 453 -2.65 -7.93 3.67
N VAL A 454 -2.14 -8.74 2.76
CA VAL A 454 -2.42 -8.61 1.33
C VAL A 454 -3.56 -9.56 0.97
N ALA A 455 -4.70 -9.00 0.56
CA ALA A 455 -5.91 -9.77 0.29
C ALA A 455 -6.71 -9.18 -0.87
N ALA A 456 -7.47 -10.03 -1.54
CA ALA A 456 -8.26 -9.67 -2.71
C ALA A 456 -9.59 -9.00 -2.33
N THR A 457 -9.89 -7.85 -2.94
CA THR A 457 -11.18 -7.14 -2.81
C THR A 457 -12.33 -7.83 -3.56
N THR A 458 -12.01 -8.65 -4.55
CA THR A 458 -12.96 -9.45 -5.34
C THR A 458 -12.35 -10.80 -5.71
N ILE A 459 -12.93 -11.50 -6.68
CA ILE A 459 -12.42 -12.75 -7.22
C ILE A 459 -10.96 -12.56 -7.70
N SER A 460 -10.06 -13.37 -7.16
CA SER A 460 -8.66 -13.49 -7.61
C SER A 460 -8.49 -14.76 -8.46
N HIS A 461 -7.56 -14.72 -9.42
CA HIS A 461 -7.30 -15.85 -10.32
C HIS A 461 -5.96 -16.50 -10.00
N GLY A 462 -5.96 -17.81 -9.79
CA GLY A 462 -4.75 -18.60 -9.56
C GLY A 462 -4.32 -19.41 -10.78
N PRO A 463 -3.19 -20.12 -10.68
CA PRO A 463 -2.90 -21.19 -11.62
C PRO A 463 -3.92 -22.33 -11.44
N GLY A 464 -4.53 -22.79 -12.54
CA GLY A 464 -5.53 -23.88 -12.51
C GLY A 464 -4.94 -25.28 -12.30
N ALA A 465 -3.63 -25.39 -12.10
CA ALA A 465 -2.88 -26.64 -11.94
C ALA A 465 -1.56 -26.37 -11.19
N PRO A 466 -0.89 -27.41 -10.66
CA PRO A 466 0.48 -27.29 -10.17
C PRO A 466 1.40 -26.65 -11.20
N MET A 467 2.24 -25.73 -10.75
CA MET A 467 3.22 -25.05 -11.58
C MET A 467 4.63 -25.39 -11.09
N PRO A 468 5.59 -25.63 -12.00
CA PRO A 468 6.97 -25.95 -11.63
C PRO A 468 7.74 -24.73 -11.09
N SER A 469 7.18 -23.52 -11.23
CA SER A 469 7.73 -22.26 -10.70
C SER A 469 6.60 -21.27 -10.50
N LEU A 470 6.64 -20.54 -9.39
CA LEU A 470 5.77 -19.39 -9.10
C LEU A 470 6.51 -18.05 -9.25
N ARG A 471 7.82 -18.10 -9.53
CA ARG A 471 8.64 -16.93 -9.82
C ARG A 471 8.13 -16.24 -11.08
N PHE A 472 7.90 -14.93 -10.99
CA PHE A 472 7.34 -14.11 -12.08
C PHE A 472 5.96 -14.55 -12.59
N ASP A 473 5.14 -15.19 -11.74
CA ASP A 473 3.72 -15.47 -12.03
C ASP A 473 2.80 -14.43 -11.36
N ALA A 474 1.89 -13.85 -12.15
CA ALA A 474 0.88 -12.89 -11.68
C ALA A 474 -0.45 -13.55 -11.25
N GLY A 475 -0.53 -14.88 -11.20
CA GLY A 475 -1.60 -15.60 -10.52
C GLY A 475 -1.55 -15.36 -9.01
N ASN A 476 -2.64 -15.61 -8.29
CA ASN A 476 -2.69 -15.35 -6.84
C ASN A 476 -1.59 -16.09 -6.04
N ALA A 477 -1.32 -17.36 -6.37
CA ALA A 477 -0.23 -18.15 -5.79
C ALA A 477 1.14 -17.57 -6.16
N GLY A 478 1.29 -17.10 -7.40
CA GLY A 478 2.50 -16.42 -7.87
C GLY A 478 2.75 -15.10 -7.14
N MET A 479 1.74 -14.24 -7.04
CA MET A 479 1.84 -12.98 -6.30
C MET A 479 2.19 -13.22 -4.83
N ALA A 480 1.58 -14.23 -4.19
CA ALA A 480 1.92 -14.62 -2.82
C ALA A 480 3.40 -15.03 -2.69
N TYR A 481 3.91 -15.86 -3.60
CA TYR A 481 5.33 -16.23 -3.66
C TYR A 481 6.23 -14.99 -3.85
N ASN A 482 5.92 -14.12 -4.83
CA ASN A 482 6.75 -12.97 -5.16
C ASN A 482 6.72 -11.88 -4.07
N PHE A 483 5.61 -11.79 -3.33
CA PHE A 483 5.50 -10.97 -2.12
C PHE A 483 6.35 -11.53 -0.99
N ALA A 484 6.26 -12.84 -0.73
CA ALA A 484 7.05 -13.51 0.29
C ALA A 484 8.56 -13.37 0.01
N GLU A 485 8.99 -13.51 -1.24
CA GLU A 485 10.40 -13.33 -1.64
C GLU A 485 10.90 -11.94 -1.28
N ARG A 486 10.13 -10.90 -1.59
CA ARG A 486 10.50 -9.50 -1.29
C ARG A 486 10.48 -9.18 0.20
N LEU A 487 9.45 -9.66 0.91
CA LEU A 487 9.30 -9.43 2.34
C LEU A 487 10.39 -10.16 3.15
N ILE A 488 10.73 -11.40 2.78
CA ILE A 488 11.62 -12.29 3.54
C ILE A 488 13.06 -12.21 3.05
N THR A 489 13.30 -12.44 1.76
CA THR A 489 14.66 -12.51 1.19
C THR A 489 15.23 -11.12 1.00
N GLU A 490 14.42 -10.16 0.52
CA GLU A 490 14.89 -8.80 0.23
C GLU A 490 14.74 -7.84 1.42
N GLY A 491 14.01 -8.25 2.46
CA GLY A 491 13.79 -7.45 3.67
C GLY A 491 13.01 -6.16 3.39
N MET A 492 12.17 -6.14 2.35
CA MET A 492 11.35 -4.99 2.02
C MET A 492 10.23 -4.76 3.04
N THR A 493 9.71 -3.54 3.09
CA THR A 493 8.43 -3.30 3.75
C THR A 493 7.29 -3.95 2.95
N ALA A 494 6.15 -4.22 3.58
CA ALA A 494 5.00 -4.83 2.91
C ALA A 494 4.49 -3.97 1.74
N GLY A 495 4.47 -2.65 1.90
CA GLY A 495 4.06 -1.75 0.81
C GLY A 495 5.03 -1.80 -0.38
N GLU A 496 6.33 -1.81 -0.10
CA GLU A 496 7.36 -1.94 -1.13
C GLU A 496 7.33 -3.30 -1.81
N ALA A 497 7.17 -4.38 -1.04
CA ALA A 497 7.08 -5.72 -1.58
C ALA A 497 5.91 -5.84 -2.57
N LEU A 498 4.75 -5.25 -2.26
CA LEU A 498 3.59 -5.24 -3.15
C LEU A 498 3.75 -4.32 -4.36
N ALA A 499 4.40 -3.16 -4.20
CA ALA A 499 4.71 -2.28 -5.33
C ALA A 499 5.72 -2.91 -6.29
N ASP A 500 6.80 -3.48 -5.74
CA ASP A 500 7.91 -4.03 -6.50
C ASP A 500 7.52 -5.31 -7.24
N LEU A 501 6.64 -6.16 -6.64
CA LEU A 501 6.12 -7.32 -7.37
C LEU A 501 5.26 -6.91 -8.57
N ARG A 502 4.44 -5.85 -8.46
CA ARG A 502 3.59 -5.40 -9.57
C ARG A 502 4.45 -4.94 -10.74
N ARG A 503 5.52 -4.20 -10.45
CA ARG A 503 6.48 -3.75 -11.45
C ARG A 503 7.15 -4.91 -12.19
N ASP A 504 7.72 -5.85 -11.43
CA ASP A 504 8.66 -6.83 -11.98
C ASP A 504 7.99 -8.08 -12.55
N VAL A 505 6.80 -8.43 -12.05
CA VAL A 505 6.10 -9.64 -12.48
C VAL A 505 5.27 -9.33 -13.73
N ASP A 506 5.38 -10.18 -14.75
CA ASP A 506 4.65 -10.03 -16.01
C ASP A 506 3.23 -10.59 -15.90
N VAL A 507 2.24 -9.77 -16.26
CA VAL A 507 0.83 -10.19 -16.38
C VAL A 507 0.59 -11.09 -17.60
N SER A 508 1.62 -11.31 -18.42
CA SER A 508 1.65 -12.31 -19.51
C SER A 508 0.54 -12.10 -20.55
N ASN A 509 0.17 -10.85 -20.82
CA ASN A 509 -0.96 -10.47 -21.67
C ASN A 509 -2.27 -11.17 -21.28
N ARG A 510 -2.58 -11.21 -19.98
CA ARG A 510 -3.81 -11.81 -19.44
C ARG A 510 -4.55 -10.81 -18.57
N TRP A 511 -5.75 -10.41 -18.99
CA TRP A 511 -6.57 -9.46 -18.22
C TRP A 511 -6.85 -9.95 -16.79
N TRP A 512 -6.99 -11.27 -16.59
CA TRP A 512 -7.27 -11.82 -15.26
C TRP A 512 -6.07 -11.76 -14.30
N TYR A 513 -4.84 -11.65 -14.83
CA TYR A 513 -3.64 -11.39 -14.02
C TYR A 513 -3.43 -9.90 -13.78
N TRP A 514 -3.77 -9.04 -14.74
CA TRP A 514 -3.89 -7.61 -14.47
C TRP A 514 -4.93 -7.31 -13.39
N LYS A 515 -6.10 -7.95 -13.47
CA LYS A 515 -7.14 -7.91 -12.42
C LYS A 515 -6.61 -8.32 -11.05
N ASN A 516 -5.68 -9.26 -10.96
CA ASN A 516 -5.06 -9.61 -9.68
C ASN A 516 -4.27 -8.43 -9.09
N TYR A 517 -3.55 -7.65 -9.89
CA TYR A 517 -2.81 -6.48 -9.40
C TYR A 517 -3.72 -5.43 -8.79
N LEU A 518 -4.91 -5.27 -9.37
CA LEU A 518 -5.92 -4.35 -8.90
C LEU A 518 -6.64 -4.87 -7.65
N THR A 519 -6.94 -6.16 -7.60
CA THR A 519 -7.73 -6.71 -6.50
C THR A 519 -6.94 -6.93 -5.21
N PHE A 520 -5.67 -7.32 -5.30
CA PHE A 520 -4.82 -7.52 -4.12
C PHE A 520 -4.33 -6.19 -3.59
N ASN A 521 -4.78 -5.80 -2.39
CA ASN A 521 -4.39 -4.54 -1.75
C ASN A 521 -3.80 -4.83 -0.36
N LEU A 522 -2.96 -3.94 0.15
CA LEU A 522 -2.36 -4.04 1.48
C LEU A 522 -3.27 -3.39 2.53
N TRP A 523 -3.73 -4.19 3.48
CA TRP A 523 -4.49 -3.81 4.66
C TRP A 523 -3.52 -3.76 5.84
N GLY A 524 -3.18 -2.57 6.30
CA GLY A 524 -2.14 -2.28 7.27
C GLY A 524 -1.20 -1.18 6.79
N ASP A 525 -0.17 -0.91 7.58
CA ASP A 525 0.78 0.16 7.32
C ASP A 525 1.85 -0.27 6.30
N PRO A 526 2.03 0.47 5.18
CA PRO A 526 2.94 0.10 4.10
C PRO A 526 4.42 0.18 4.46
N SER A 527 4.78 0.85 5.55
CA SER A 527 6.18 1.01 5.99
C SER A 527 6.70 -0.11 6.89
N LEU A 528 5.85 -1.05 7.31
CA LEU A 528 6.29 -2.17 8.14
C LEU A 528 6.86 -3.31 7.30
N GLY A 529 7.92 -3.95 7.78
CA GLY A 529 8.42 -5.23 7.30
C GLY A 529 8.70 -6.18 8.48
N LEU A 530 9.13 -7.40 8.19
CA LEU A 530 9.43 -8.40 9.23
C LEU A 530 10.52 -7.92 10.21
N ASP A 531 11.47 -7.15 9.71
CA ASP A 531 12.58 -6.61 10.48
C ASP A 531 12.26 -5.26 11.14
N SER A 532 11.02 -4.76 11.11
CA SER A 532 10.66 -3.49 11.78
C SER A 532 10.79 -3.60 13.31
N HIS A 533 11.77 -2.94 13.90
CA HIS A 533 12.02 -2.95 15.34
C HIS A 533 12.35 -1.55 15.87
N ALA A 534 12.52 -1.44 17.19
CA ALA A 534 12.92 -0.20 17.85
C ALA A 534 14.27 0.26 17.30
N GLN A 535 14.30 1.43 16.66
CA GLN A 535 15.56 2.00 16.22
C GLN A 535 16.31 2.55 17.42
N LEU A 536 17.58 2.16 17.59
CA LEU A 536 18.47 2.82 18.54
C LEU A 536 18.75 4.21 17.99
N ILE A 537 18.04 5.22 18.49
CA ILE A 537 18.48 6.60 18.32
C ILE A 537 19.73 6.73 19.19
N GLU A 538 20.91 6.55 18.60
CA GLU A 538 22.12 6.94 19.30
C GLU A 538 21.99 8.43 19.63
N PRO A 539 22.12 8.83 20.91
CA PRO A 539 22.02 10.24 21.27
C PRO A 539 23.05 10.99 20.44
N ILE A 540 22.60 12.02 19.71
CA ILE A 540 23.48 12.95 19.02
C ILE A 540 24.55 13.35 20.03
N PRO A 541 25.85 13.12 19.74
CA PRO A 541 26.90 13.57 20.63
C PRO A 541 26.73 15.07 20.78
N VAL A 542 26.24 15.50 21.94
CA VAL A 542 26.26 16.91 22.30
C VAL A 542 27.73 17.27 22.29
N ASP A 543 28.14 18.13 21.36
CA ASP A 543 29.52 18.57 21.25
C ASP A 543 29.92 19.20 22.58
N ALA A 544 30.60 18.43 23.42
CA ALA A 544 31.08 18.85 24.73
C ALA A 544 32.25 19.86 24.63
N GLY A 545 32.51 20.41 23.43
CA GLY A 545 33.60 21.33 23.14
C GLY A 545 33.22 22.81 23.03
N ALA A 546 31.94 23.18 23.02
CA ALA A 546 31.56 24.59 23.06
C ALA A 546 31.52 25.08 24.52
N GLU A 547 32.69 25.49 25.05
CA GLU A 547 32.71 26.28 26.28
C GLU A 547 31.82 27.53 26.07
N PRO A 548 30.86 27.82 26.97
CA PRO A 548 30.08 29.02 26.87
C PRO A 548 31.01 30.23 27.03
N ASP A 549 30.94 31.16 26.07
CA ASP A 549 31.61 32.45 26.18
C ASP A 549 31.30 33.05 27.56
N PRO A 550 32.31 33.57 28.29
CA PRO A 550 32.10 34.13 29.61
C PRO A 550 31.24 35.38 29.49
N ILE A 551 29.96 35.25 29.86
CA ILE A 551 29.09 36.40 30.11
C ILE A 551 29.68 37.16 31.29
N ASP A 552 30.16 38.37 30.99
CA ASP A 552 30.64 39.34 31.96
C ASP A 552 29.54 39.66 32.97
N GLY A 553 29.92 39.61 34.24
CA GLY A 553 29.03 39.61 35.37
C GLY A 553 28.37 40.97 35.60
N GLY A 554 27.06 40.94 35.83
CA GLY A 554 26.27 42.11 36.17
C GLY A 554 25.09 41.80 37.08
N LEU A 555 25.41 41.61 38.36
CA LEU A 555 24.56 41.79 39.55
C LEU A 555 23.38 40.82 39.82
N LEU A 556 23.57 40.10 40.93
CA LEU A 556 22.68 39.95 42.11
C LEU A 556 21.32 39.28 41.88
N SER A 557 21.20 38.01 42.25
CA SER A 557 20.83 37.54 43.60
C SER A 557 19.39 37.89 43.99
N ASP A 558 18.49 36.92 43.91
CA ASP A 558 17.80 36.36 45.08
C ASP A 558 16.73 35.33 44.66
N ALA A 559 16.62 34.28 45.49
CA ALA A 559 15.51 33.34 45.67
C ALA A 559 15.06 32.50 44.44
N ALA A 560 15.30 31.19 44.37
CA ALA A 560 14.72 30.14 45.21
C ALA A 560 13.17 30.16 45.29
N ASP A 561 12.59 29.09 44.74
CA ASP A 561 11.33 28.47 45.16
C ASP A 561 10.01 29.20 44.83
N MET A 562 9.25 28.69 43.84
CA MET A 562 7.84 28.33 44.07
C MET A 562 7.20 27.62 42.86
N THR A 563 6.75 26.41 43.18
CA THR A 563 5.63 25.61 42.67
C THR A 563 4.57 26.27 41.76
N VAL A 564 4.16 25.47 40.78
CA VAL A 564 2.92 25.52 39.99
C VAL A 564 1.67 25.44 40.90
N SER A 565 0.73 26.38 40.73
CA SER A 565 -0.71 26.10 40.93
C SER A 565 -1.63 27.15 40.28
N SER A 566 -2.61 26.63 39.54
CA SER A 566 -4.01 27.07 39.40
C SER A 566 -4.38 28.45 38.84
N ALA A 567 -4.99 28.40 37.66
CA ALA A 567 -6.36 28.83 37.35
C ALA A 567 -6.81 30.29 37.61
N ASP A 568 -7.22 30.90 36.48
CA ASP A 568 -8.53 31.52 36.22
C ASP A 568 -8.66 33.05 36.13
N ALA A 569 -9.51 33.42 35.16
CA ALA A 569 -10.27 34.65 34.95
C ALA A 569 -9.56 35.96 34.54
N GLY A 570 -9.63 36.24 33.22
CA GLY A 570 -10.26 37.44 32.67
C GLY A 570 -9.42 38.73 32.59
N VAL A 571 -9.40 39.34 31.40
CA VAL A 571 -9.67 40.78 31.15
C VAL A 571 -9.40 41.11 29.66
N THR A 572 -10.51 41.46 28.99
CA THR A 572 -10.75 42.43 27.90
C THR A 572 -9.77 42.69 26.74
N ASN A 573 -10.33 42.56 25.54
CA ASN A 573 -10.17 43.40 24.33
C ASN A 573 -9.02 44.40 24.28
N VAL A 574 -8.12 44.19 23.31
CA VAL A 574 -7.42 45.28 22.61
C VAL A 574 -7.56 45.05 21.11
N ASP A 575 -8.25 45.98 20.46
CA ASP A 575 -8.24 46.22 19.02
C ASP A 575 -6.79 46.46 18.54
N MET A 576 -6.36 45.74 17.51
CA MET A 576 -5.30 46.19 16.60
C MET A 576 -5.71 45.86 15.17
N ALA A 577 -6.46 46.80 14.58
CA ALA A 577 -6.54 46.95 13.14
C ALA A 577 -5.18 47.42 12.59
N GLY A 578 -4.76 46.81 11.48
CA GLY A 578 -3.83 47.40 10.53
C GLY A 578 -2.43 46.78 10.50
N VAL A 579 -2.25 45.79 9.62
CA VAL A 579 -1.16 45.74 8.63
C VAL A 579 -1.65 44.89 7.45
N GLU A 580 -2.29 45.51 6.45
CA GLU A 580 -2.27 45.04 5.07
C GLU A 580 -1.10 45.74 4.38
N THR A 581 -0.24 45.00 3.67
CA THR A 581 0.22 45.30 2.30
C THR A 581 1.27 44.29 1.82
N ASP A 582 1.14 43.91 0.55
CA ASP A 582 2.17 43.49 -0.41
C ASP A 582 2.59 42.01 -0.51
N SER A 583 1.68 41.17 -1.01
CA SER A 583 2.04 39.96 -1.79
C SER A 583 1.20 39.71 -3.06
N ALA A 584 0.22 40.57 -3.39
CA ALA A 584 -0.75 40.29 -4.46
C ALA A 584 -0.41 40.90 -5.85
N ALA A 585 0.67 41.68 -5.98
CA ALA A 585 0.98 42.40 -7.23
C ALA A 585 1.99 41.71 -8.16
N LEU A 586 2.46 40.49 -7.83
CA LEU A 586 3.47 39.76 -8.63
C LEU A 586 2.90 38.55 -9.40
N ILE A 587 1.61 38.22 -9.25
CA ILE A 587 0.99 37.05 -9.87
C ILE A 587 0.17 37.40 -11.12
N ASP A 588 -0.39 38.62 -11.20
CA ASP A 588 -1.20 39.06 -12.37
C ASP A 588 -0.39 39.32 -13.65
N SER A 589 0.93 39.44 -13.58
CA SER A 589 1.78 39.64 -14.77
C SER A 589 2.10 38.34 -15.53
N ALA A 590 1.80 37.17 -14.95
CA ALA A 590 2.16 35.87 -15.55
C ALA A 590 1.00 35.21 -16.29
N ILE A 591 -0.24 35.64 -16.05
CA ILE A 591 -1.45 35.01 -16.60
C ILE A 591 -1.82 35.57 -17.99
N ASP A 592 -1.46 36.82 -18.29
CA ASP A 592 -1.75 37.44 -19.60
C ASP A 592 -0.82 36.98 -20.74
N ALA A 593 0.23 36.21 -20.47
CA ALA A 593 1.21 35.78 -21.49
C ALA A 593 0.91 34.41 -22.12
N ILE A 594 -0.09 33.67 -21.63
CA ILE A 594 -0.41 32.30 -22.11
C ILE A 594 -1.69 32.26 -22.97
N ALA A 595 -2.47 33.34 -23.02
CA ALA A 595 -3.76 33.38 -23.71
C ALA A 595 -3.71 33.64 -25.23
N ASP A 596 -2.54 33.82 -25.85
CA ASP A 596 -2.42 34.36 -27.22
C ASP A 596 -1.92 33.37 -28.29
N ALA A 597 -2.11 32.06 -28.08
CA ALA A 597 -1.85 31.08 -29.14
C ALA A 597 -2.88 29.96 -29.13
N HIS A 598 -4.00 30.15 -29.84
CA HIS A 598 -4.53 29.24 -30.87
C HIS A 598 -5.93 29.70 -31.30
N GLU A 599 -6.05 30.18 -32.54
CA GLU A 599 -7.35 30.37 -33.22
C GLU A 599 -7.88 29.03 -33.79
N PRO A 600 -9.22 28.91 -33.98
CA PRO A 600 -9.89 27.64 -34.26
C PRO A 600 -10.10 27.38 -35.76
N ILE A 601 -10.18 26.11 -36.15
CA ILE A 601 -10.74 25.67 -37.44
C ILE A 601 -12.17 25.20 -37.22
N SER A 602 -13.08 25.80 -37.98
CA SER A 602 -14.52 25.58 -38.01
C SER A 602 -14.97 24.48 -38.99
N ASP A 603 -16.20 24.01 -38.70
CA ASP A 603 -17.24 23.47 -39.59
C ASP A 603 -17.29 21.98 -39.93
N GLY A 604 -18.49 21.42 -39.67
CA GLY A 604 -18.98 20.20 -40.32
C GLY A 604 -20.10 19.46 -39.60
N GLY A 605 -21.21 20.12 -39.26
CA GLY A 605 -22.38 19.42 -38.71
C GLY A 605 -23.15 18.61 -39.76
N ILE A 606 -23.71 17.46 -39.35
CA ILE A 606 -24.95 16.84 -39.88
C ILE A 606 -25.65 16.19 -38.68
N GLY A 607 -26.88 16.59 -38.44
CA GLY A 607 -27.74 15.96 -37.44
C GLY A 607 -28.47 14.74 -38.01
N ASP A 608 -28.99 13.89 -37.13
CA ASP A 608 -30.35 13.39 -37.30
C ASP A 608 -30.92 12.89 -35.98
N ALA A 609 -32.17 13.29 -35.76
CA ALA A 609 -33.01 12.87 -34.67
C ALA A 609 -33.82 11.63 -35.10
N ARG A 610 -34.08 10.70 -34.16
CA ARG A 610 -35.43 10.25 -33.72
C ARG A 610 -35.44 8.84 -33.09
N PRO A 611 -36.52 8.49 -32.35
CA PRO A 611 -36.41 7.74 -31.11
C PRO A 611 -37.12 6.37 -31.13
N ASN A 612 -37.11 5.77 -29.93
CA ASN A 612 -38.20 5.03 -29.27
C ASN A 612 -38.22 3.50 -29.27
N THR A 613 -38.52 3.02 -28.05
CA THR A 613 -39.35 1.87 -27.66
C THR A 613 -38.80 0.46 -27.78
N GLY A 614 -38.90 -0.28 -26.66
CA GLY A 614 -38.92 -1.74 -26.70
C GLY A 614 -38.63 -2.42 -25.37
N ALA A 615 -39.45 -2.21 -24.35
CA ALA A 615 -39.56 -3.16 -23.24
C ALA A 615 -40.11 -4.49 -23.75
N MET A 616 -39.57 -5.63 -23.28
CA MET A 616 -40.33 -6.85 -22.99
C MET A 616 -39.49 -7.92 -22.28
N ASP A 617 -39.95 -8.22 -21.07
CA ASP A 617 -40.13 -9.52 -20.42
C ASP A 617 -39.00 -10.54 -20.28
N ALA A 618 -38.69 -10.74 -19.00
CA ALA A 618 -38.23 -11.97 -18.40
C ALA A 618 -39.28 -13.09 -18.48
N SER A 619 -38.82 -14.31 -18.72
CA SER A 619 -39.32 -15.57 -18.15
C SER A 619 -38.72 -16.73 -18.93
N MET A 620 -37.86 -17.53 -18.30
CA MET A 620 -38.16 -18.94 -18.06
C MET A 620 -37.03 -19.64 -17.30
N ASP A 621 -37.48 -20.28 -16.23
CA ASP A 621 -36.80 -21.21 -15.35
C ASP A 621 -36.70 -22.61 -15.99
N SER A 622 -35.85 -23.43 -15.38
CA SER A 622 -35.85 -24.91 -15.34
C SER A 622 -34.97 -25.73 -16.29
N GLY A 623 -34.25 -26.67 -15.65
CA GLY A 623 -34.01 -28.02 -16.18
C GLY A 623 -32.56 -28.30 -16.61
N GLN A 624 -31.71 -28.74 -15.68
CA GLN A 624 -31.34 -30.15 -15.47
C GLN A 624 -30.60 -30.88 -16.61
N THR A 625 -29.41 -31.35 -16.22
CA THR A 625 -28.75 -32.64 -16.53
C THR A 625 -28.38 -32.98 -17.98
N SER A 626 -27.09 -33.23 -18.22
CA SER A 626 -26.57 -34.61 -18.29
C SER A 626 -25.10 -34.69 -18.76
N ASN A 627 -24.43 -35.69 -18.18
CA ASN A 627 -23.11 -36.22 -18.52
C ASN A 627 -22.94 -36.55 -20.02
N SER A 628 -21.71 -36.48 -20.52
CA SER A 628 -20.83 -37.67 -20.67
C SER A 628 -19.83 -37.55 -21.84
N SER A 629 -18.60 -37.99 -21.55
CA SER A 629 -17.66 -38.65 -22.48
C SER A 629 -17.03 -37.75 -23.58
N SER A 630 -15.79 -37.90 -24.01
CA SER A 630 -14.93 -39.07 -24.07
C SER A 630 -13.47 -38.65 -24.32
N GLN A 631 -12.60 -39.57 -23.88
CA GLN A 631 -11.18 -39.72 -24.15
C GLN A 631 -10.73 -39.42 -25.59
N GLY A 632 -9.52 -38.87 -25.70
CA GLY A 632 -8.72 -38.84 -26.92
C GLY A 632 -7.23 -38.86 -26.59
N CYS A 633 -6.71 -40.02 -26.17
CA CYS A 633 -5.28 -40.28 -26.11
C CYS A 633 -4.68 -40.33 -27.52
N MET A 634 -3.64 -39.53 -27.78
CA MET A 634 -2.67 -39.82 -28.83
C MET A 634 -1.26 -39.70 -28.25
N SER A 635 -0.57 -40.83 -28.30
CA SER A 635 0.84 -41.03 -27.98
C SER A 635 1.73 -40.73 -29.19
N VAL A 636 2.87 -40.09 -28.96
CA VAL A 636 4.03 -40.14 -29.86
C VAL A 636 5.32 -40.23 -29.01
N PRO A 637 6.26 -41.14 -29.33
CA PRO A 637 7.44 -41.45 -28.51
C PRO A 637 8.70 -40.69 -28.96
N GLY A 638 9.70 -40.60 -28.08
CA GLY A 638 11.09 -40.35 -28.50
C GLY A 638 12.04 -39.77 -27.46
N LEU A 639 12.66 -40.64 -26.66
CA LEU A 639 13.80 -40.36 -25.77
C LEU A 639 15.11 -40.16 -26.56
N GLY A 640 15.97 -39.26 -26.08
CA GLY A 640 17.34 -39.04 -26.57
C GLY A 640 18.26 -38.37 -25.54
N ASN A 641 18.82 -39.19 -24.65
CA ASN A 641 19.97 -39.06 -23.73
C ASN A 641 20.93 -37.82 -23.72
N ARG A 642 21.14 -37.28 -22.49
CA ARG A 642 22.40 -37.14 -21.68
C ARG A 642 23.66 -36.52 -22.34
N SER A 643 24.12 -35.30 -21.99
CA SER A 643 24.90 -34.82 -20.78
C SER A 643 26.40 -34.52 -21.12
N PRO A 644 27.25 -33.94 -20.25
CA PRO A 644 27.31 -32.53 -19.78
C PRO A 644 28.75 -31.93 -19.89
N MET A 645 28.93 -30.60 -19.90
CA MET A 645 30.19 -29.94 -19.46
C MET A 645 29.96 -28.44 -19.24
N GLY A 646 30.43 -27.90 -18.10
CA GLY A 646 30.74 -26.47 -17.98
C GLY A 646 30.30 -25.75 -16.70
N LEU A 647 30.54 -26.32 -15.51
CA LEU A 647 30.65 -25.53 -14.27
C LEU A 647 32.09 -24.98 -14.20
N LEU A 648 32.28 -23.66 -14.07
CA LEU A 648 33.06 -22.99 -13.01
C LEU A 648 33.45 -21.54 -13.41
N VAL A 649 33.40 -20.65 -12.42
CA VAL A 649 34.03 -19.32 -12.29
C VAL A 649 33.20 -18.10 -12.73
N CYS A 650 32.43 -17.55 -11.78
CA CYS A 650 32.48 -16.14 -11.34
C CYS A 650 31.19 -15.75 -10.61
N LEU A 651 31.14 -15.82 -9.27
CA LEU A 651 30.14 -15.06 -8.48
C LEU A 651 30.64 -14.89 -7.04
N VAL A 652 31.59 -13.96 -6.84
CA VAL A 652 31.91 -13.38 -5.51
C VAL A 652 31.89 -11.83 -5.54
N CYS A 653 31.50 -11.18 -6.65
CA CYS A 653 31.42 -9.71 -6.73
C CYS A 653 30.00 -9.15 -6.97
N GLY A 654 28.95 -9.97 -6.87
CA GLY A 654 27.57 -9.56 -7.17
C GLY A 654 26.85 -8.79 -6.06
N PHE A 655 27.28 -8.90 -4.80
CA PHE A 655 26.49 -8.43 -3.66
C PHE A 655 26.73 -6.97 -3.24
N TYR A 656 27.78 -6.31 -3.74
CA TYR A 656 28.14 -4.95 -3.29
C TYR A 656 27.68 -3.82 -4.24
N LEU A 657 27.16 -4.14 -5.43
CA LEU A 657 26.78 -3.16 -6.45
C LEU A 657 25.26 -2.90 -6.55
N LEU A 658 24.42 -3.69 -5.89
CA LEU A 658 22.96 -3.50 -5.90
C LEU A 658 22.48 -2.35 -5.01
N ARG A 659 23.20 -2.01 -3.94
CA ARG A 659 22.83 -0.90 -3.03
C ARG A 659 23.03 0.50 -3.63
N ARG A 660 23.81 0.67 -4.72
CA ARG A 660 24.10 1.99 -5.32
C ARG A 660 23.37 2.33 -6.61
N ARG A 661 22.58 1.40 -7.18
CA ARG A 661 21.78 1.70 -8.38
C ARG A 661 20.59 2.64 -8.11
N ARG A 662 20.11 2.74 -6.87
CA ARG A 662 18.96 3.60 -6.51
C ARG A 662 19.27 5.11 -6.52
N PHE A 663 20.54 5.53 -6.40
CA PHE A 663 20.90 6.96 -6.44
C PHE A 663 20.98 7.53 -7.87
N TRP A 664 21.22 6.70 -8.89
CA TRP A 664 21.48 7.17 -10.26
C TRP A 664 20.26 7.22 -11.19
N ARG A 665 19.10 6.68 -10.79
CA ARG A 665 17.88 6.68 -11.63
C ARG A 665 16.87 7.80 -11.32
N ARG A 666 17.07 8.60 -10.26
CA ARG A 666 16.28 9.82 -9.98
C ARG A 666 16.77 11.07 -10.73
N TYR A 667 17.84 10.97 -11.54
CA TYR A 667 18.46 12.10 -12.25
C TYR A 667 18.57 11.91 -13.78
N THR A 668 17.84 10.95 -14.34
CA THR A 668 17.63 10.80 -15.79
C THR A 668 16.14 10.65 -16.03
#